data_AF-A0AA88RVQ7-F1
#
_entry.id   AF-A0AA88RVQ7-F1
#
_cell.length_a   1.000
_cell.length_b   1.000
_cell.length_c   1.000
_cell.angle_alpha   90.00
_cell.angle_beta   90.00
_cell.angle_gamma   90.00
#
_symmetry.space_group_name_H-M   'P 1'
#
loop_
_entity.id
_entity.type
_entity.pdbx_description
1 polymer ?
#
loop_
_entity_poly.entity_id
_entity_poly.type
_entity_poly.pdbx_seq_one_letter_code
_entity_poly.pdbx_strand_id
1 'polypeptide(L)'
;MAARGNSVNFSQSLIPIFKDENFEFWSIKMKTLFKSQDLWELVENGYADPDEENNNRLKENKKKDNKALLFIQQAVHETIFSRIAAATTSKEAWEILHKEFQGSSKVITVKLQSLRRDFETLFMRNNESVQDFLSRVTAIVSQMKSYGEQITDEIVVAKVLRSLTPTFDHVVAAIEESKDLSVYAFDELMGSLQAHEARLNRSLETKNEEKAFQVREESSNQRGRGHSRGGFRGRSRGRGRFFGSYHGVQCYKCGKFGHIAVNCDSNDKLAKVKQGKDGIFISQKKYATDLLKKFNMLNCKVAATPMNVNEKLKIEDGTQSTDGRFFRSLVGGLIYLTHTRPDIAFSVGVVSRFMHNPTAHHLGAAKRILRYIAGTRDFGLWYSQFHQDCCRRHLDFFSDGLSLDYNREANMDYYMETIGKFGPINLSALIQSHSKKFSCIINNPFVPWVSDVAAKHEIPCAMLWIQPCTLYAIYYRFYNSLNSFPTLENPQMNVELPGLPSLCTEDLPSFILPSSSLSSFPKMLCGLFQDMKKLKWVLGNSFQELETDVIEAMDEIHPIWPIESITAGVPIIAYPQWTDQPTNAKLITDVLQIGVRLTKNQEGLLGSEEVEKCIQEIMSGPRSEEYKTNAAKLKEAAREAVADGGSSDRNIQLFVDEIIGNC
;
A
#
# COMPACT_ATOMS: atom_id res chain seq x y z
N MET A 1 -47.35 -69.66 2.50
CA MET A 1 -47.37 -69.57 3.98
C MET A 1 -46.46 -68.43 4.42
N ALA A 2 -47.06 -67.45 5.11
CA ALA A 2 -46.47 -66.44 5.99
C ALA A 2 -45.27 -65.60 5.51
N ALA A 3 -45.58 -64.40 5.02
CA ALA A 3 -44.71 -63.24 5.08
C ALA A 3 -44.44 -62.88 6.55
N ARG A 4 -43.17 -62.86 6.98
CA ARG A 4 -42.75 -62.24 8.24
C ARG A 4 -42.36 -60.79 7.94
N GLY A 5 -43.20 -59.86 8.37
CA GLY A 5 -42.87 -58.44 8.41
C GLY A 5 -41.78 -58.21 9.44
N ASN A 6 -40.67 -57.61 9.02
CA ASN A 6 -39.75 -56.94 9.92
C ASN A 6 -40.18 -55.47 9.99
N SER A 7 -40.80 -55.12 11.11
CA SER A 7 -40.99 -53.75 11.56
C SER A 7 -39.62 -53.10 11.72
N VAL A 8 -39.30 -52.13 10.85
CA VAL A 8 -38.17 -51.23 11.07
C VAL A 8 -38.55 -50.32 12.23
N ASN A 9 -38.00 -50.59 13.42
CA ASN A 9 -37.99 -49.65 14.52
C ASN A 9 -37.18 -48.43 14.08
N PHE A 10 -37.87 -47.34 13.74
CA PHE A 10 -37.24 -46.02 13.67
C PHE A 10 -36.73 -45.69 15.07
N SER A 11 -35.41 -45.70 15.26
CA SER A 11 -34.76 -45.08 16.41
C SER A 11 -35.32 -43.66 16.57
N GLN A 12 -35.82 -43.33 17.77
CA GLN A 12 -36.24 -41.97 18.11
C GLN A 12 -35.12 -40.99 17.72
N SER A 13 -35.38 -40.12 16.74
CA SER A 13 -34.45 -39.04 16.45
C SER A 13 -34.38 -38.16 17.69
N LEU A 14 -33.18 -38.03 18.28
CA LEU A 14 -32.95 -37.11 19.39
C LEU A 14 -33.41 -35.71 18.99
N ILE A 15 -34.50 -35.24 19.59
CA ILE A 15 -35.02 -33.90 19.37
C ILE A 15 -34.01 -32.92 19.99
N PRO A 16 -33.46 -31.96 19.23
CA PRO A 16 -32.47 -31.04 19.75
C PRO A 16 -33.12 -30.09 20.77
N ILE A 17 -32.59 -30.02 21.99
CA ILE A 17 -33.09 -29.14 23.05
C ILE A 17 -32.45 -27.75 22.90
N PHE A 18 -33.27 -26.71 22.72
CA PHE A 18 -32.86 -25.31 22.67
C PHE A 18 -32.70 -24.74 24.07
N LYS A 19 -31.52 -24.19 24.36
CA LYS A 19 -31.11 -23.63 25.66
C LYS A 19 -30.63 -22.18 25.52
N ASP A 20 -31.38 -21.36 24.78
CA ASP A 20 -31.16 -19.90 24.60
C ASP A 20 -29.97 -19.50 23.69
N GLU A 21 -29.10 -20.45 23.32
CA GLU A 21 -27.98 -20.22 22.42
C GLU A 21 -28.14 -20.96 21.08
N ASN A 22 -27.59 -20.38 20.00
CA ASN A 22 -27.57 -20.96 18.65
C ASN A 22 -28.97 -21.29 18.08
N PHE A 23 -29.92 -20.37 18.26
CA PHE A 23 -31.30 -20.51 17.75
C PHE A 23 -31.33 -20.82 16.25
N GLU A 24 -30.39 -20.28 15.48
CA GLU A 24 -30.25 -20.51 14.04
C GLU A 24 -29.97 -21.99 13.72
N PHE A 25 -29.01 -22.62 14.41
CA PHE A 25 -28.71 -24.04 14.22
C PHE A 25 -29.85 -24.95 14.69
N TRP A 26 -30.51 -24.58 15.78
CA TRP A 26 -31.66 -25.30 16.30
C TRP A 26 -32.85 -25.23 15.32
N SER A 27 -33.16 -24.04 14.81
CA SER A 27 -34.28 -23.82 13.89
C SER A 27 -34.10 -24.58 12.58
N ILE A 28 -32.88 -24.67 12.03
CA ILE A 28 -32.57 -25.49 10.84
C ILE A 28 -32.83 -26.97 11.12
N LYS A 29 -32.37 -27.50 12.26
CA LYS A 29 -32.60 -28.91 12.64
C LYS A 29 -34.08 -29.20 12.81
N MET A 30 -34.83 -28.28 13.43
CA MET A 30 -36.28 -28.41 13.59
C MET A 30 -37.04 -28.33 12.26
N LYS A 31 -36.66 -27.41 11.35
CA LYS A 31 -37.20 -27.34 9.98
C LYS A 31 -37.02 -28.67 9.25
N THR A 32 -35.83 -29.25 9.32
CA THR A 32 -35.53 -30.55 8.72
C THR A 32 -36.35 -31.67 9.36
N LEU A 33 -36.52 -31.67 10.68
CA LEU A 33 -37.36 -32.63 11.40
C LEU A 33 -38.82 -32.55 10.92
N PHE A 34 -39.39 -31.35 10.81
CA PHE A 34 -40.75 -31.16 10.33
C PHE A 34 -40.92 -31.57 8.87
N LYS A 35 -39.97 -31.24 8.00
CA LYS A 35 -39.98 -31.68 6.59
C LYS A 35 -39.88 -33.20 6.47
N SER A 36 -39.09 -33.86 7.32
CA SER A 36 -38.95 -35.32 7.33
C SER A 36 -40.23 -36.06 7.74
N GLN A 37 -41.12 -35.38 8.47
CA GLN A 37 -42.39 -35.91 8.98
C GLN A 37 -43.61 -35.35 8.22
N ASP A 38 -43.39 -34.58 7.15
CA ASP A 38 -44.44 -33.93 6.35
C ASP A 38 -45.35 -32.99 7.18
N LEU A 39 -44.74 -32.27 8.14
CA LEU A 39 -45.42 -31.34 9.06
C LEU A 39 -45.11 -29.86 8.78
N TRP A 40 -44.11 -29.57 7.94
CA TRP A 40 -43.59 -28.21 7.76
C TRP A 40 -44.63 -27.23 7.20
N GLU A 41 -45.46 -27.64 6.23
CA GLU A 41 -46.48 -26.75 5.66
C GLU A 41 -47.51 -26.28 6.70
N LEU A 42 -47.83 -27.12 7.69
CA LEU A 42 -48.74 -26.75 8.79
C LEU A 42 -48.07 -25.77 9.77
N VAL A 43 -46.78 -25.93 10.04
CA VAL A 43 -46.01 -25.04 10.92
C VAL A 43 -45.79 -23.66 10.27
N GLU A 44 -45.51 -23.62 8.96
CA GLU A 44 -45.23 -22.39 8.22
C GLU A 44 -46.49 -21.61 7.86
N ASN A 45 -47.47 -22.28 7.24
CA ASN A 45 -48.66 -21.61 6.71
C ASN A 45 -49.84 -21.66 7.68
N GLY A 46 -49.84 -22.61 8.63
CA GLY A 46 -51.00 -22.89 9.47
C GLY A 46 -52.05 -23.68 8.69
N TYR A 47 -53.17 -23.98 9.34
CA TYR A 47 -54.35 -24.50 8.68
C TYR A 47 -55.51 -23.52 8.90
N ALA A 48 -56.23 -23.18 7.84
CA ALA A 48 -57.48 -22.44 7.94
C ALA A 48 -58.64 -23.43 8.16
N ASP A 49 -59.73 -22.95 8.75
CA ASP A 49 -60.97 -23.70 8.97
C ASP A 49 -62.05 -23.26 7.94
N PRO A 50 -61.96 -23.67 6.65
CA PRO A 50 -63.08 -23.53 5.73
C PRO A 50 -63.78 -24.89 5.62
N ASP A 51 -65.04 -24.90 6.07
CA ASP A 51 -66.08 -25.88 5.76
C ASP A 51 -66.05 -27.24 6.50
N GLU A 52 -67.04 -27.42 7.39
CA GLU A 52 -67.30 -28.61 8.22
C GLU A 52 -67.52 -29.93 7.43
N GLU A 53 -67.53 -29.89 6.10
CA GLU A 53 -67.89 -31.03 5.24
C GLU A 53 -66.79 -32.10 5.12
N ASN A 54 -65.54 -31.85 5.52
CA ASN A 54 -64.48 -32.86 5.49
C ASN A 54 -63.83 -33.11 6.86
N ASN A 55 -64.67 -33.51 7.81
CA ASN A 55 -64.35 -33.78 9.22
C ASN A 55 -63.13 -34.72 9.41
N ASN A 56 -62.86 -35.63 8.45
CA ASN A 56 -61.70 -36.52 8.50
C ASN A 56 -60.37 -35.79 8.24
N ARG A 57 -60.32 -34.89 7.25
CA ARG A 57 -59.10 -34.11 6.93
C ARG A 57 -58.79 -33.08 8.02
N LEU A 58 -59.82 -32.48 8.61
CA LEU A 58 -59.67 -31.56 9.75
C LEU A 58 -59.11 -32.27 10.99
N LYS A 59 -59.62 -33.47 11.31
CA LYS A 59 -59.09 -34.29 12.41
C LYS A 59 -57.64 -34.71 12.15
N GLU A 60 -57.29 -35.03 10.91
CA GLU A 60 -55.93 -35.38 10.53
C GLU A 60 -54.96 -34.19 10.66
N ASN A 61 -55.36 -33.01 10.18
CA ASN A 61 -54.57 -31.77 10.30
C ASN A 61 -54.39 -31.35 11.76
N LYS A 62 -55.44 -31.40 12.59
CA LYS A 62 -55.33 -31.16 14.05
C LYS A 62 -54.39 -32.15 14.73
N LYS A 63 -54.42 -33.43 14.32
CA LYS A 63 -53.51 -34.44 14.86
C LYS A 63 -52.06 -34.19 14.45
N LYS A 64 -51.83 -33.75 13.21
CA LYS A 64 -50.50 -33.39 12.68
C LYS A 64 -49.96 -32.10 13.31
N ASP A 65 -50.79 -31.08 13.48
CA ASP A 65 -50.43 -29.83 14.15
C ASP A 65 -50.09 -30.05 15.64
N ASN A 66 -50.91 -30.81 16.37
CA ASN A 66 -50.60 -31.18 17.75
C ASN A 66 -49.31 -32.00 17.88
N LYS A 67 -49.02 -32.87 16.89
CA LYS A 67 -47.75 -33.61 16.84
C LYS A 67 -46.56 -32.66 16.60
N ALA A 68 -46.73 -31.65 15.74
CA ALA A 68 -45.70 -30.64 15.50
C ALA A 68 -45.49 -29.75 16.72
N LEU A 69 -46.55 -29.31 17.39
CA LEU A 69 -46.51 -28.51 18.62
C LEU A 69 -45.81 -29.29 19.75
N LEU A 70 -46.10 -30.58 19.91
CA LEU A 70 -45.42 -31.46 20.86
C LEU A 70 -43.91 -31.50 20.60
N PHE A 71 -43.49 -31.59 19.34
CA PHE A 71 -42.06 -31.55 18.99
C PHE A 71 -41.41 -30.22 19.32
N ILE A 72 -42.08 -29.08 19.09
CA ILE A 72 -41.56 -27.76 19.50
C ILE A 72 -41.40 -27.69 21.02
N GLN A 73 -42.41 -28.14 21.77
CA GLN A 73 -42.41 -28.13 23.23
C GLN A 73 -41.33 -29.04 23.83
N GLN A 74 -41.09 -30.21 23.26
CA GLN A 74 -40.00 -31.12 23.67
C GLN A 74 -38.61 -30.61 23.26
N ALA A 75 -38.55 -29.75 22.25
CA ALA A 75 -37.32 -29.21 21.71
C ALA A 75 -36.85 -27.91 22.40
N VAL A 76 -37.54 -27.42 23.43
CA VAL A 76 -37.16 -26.20 24.17
C VAL A 76 -36.92 -26.49 25.65
N HIS A 77 -35.98 -25.78 26.26
CA HIS A 77 -35.73 -25.84 27.70
C HIS A 77 -36.90 -25.21 28.49
N GLU A 78 -37.10 -25.62 29.75
CA GLU A 78 -38.22 -25.16 30.60
C GLU A 78 -38.33 -23.64 30.71
N THR A 79 -37.20 -22.94 30.69
CA THR A 79 -37.13 -21.47 30.71
C THR A 79 -37.76 -20.84 29.46
N ILE A 80 -37.58 -21.45 28.28
CA ILE A 80 -38.12 -21.00 27.00
C ILE A 80 -39.55 -21.52 26.79
N PHE A 81 -39.86 -22.71 27.32
CA PHE A 81 -41.21 -23.27 27.31
C PHE A 81 -42.23 -22.28 27.88
N SER A 82 -41.87 -21.56 28.95
CA SER A 82 -42.73 -20.52 29.55
C SER A 82 -43.20 -19.44 28.56
N ARG A 83 -42.44 -19.18 27.50
CA ARG A 83 -42.75 -18.18 26.45
C ARG A 83 -43.77 -18.68 25.44
N ILE A 84 -43.75 -19.97 25.14
CA ILE A 84 -44.67 -20.62 24.19
C ILE A 84 -45.84 -21.34 24.87
N ALA A 85 -45.93 -21.30 26.20
CA ALA A 85 -46.93 -22.03 26.98
C ALA A 85 -48.38 -21.65 26.63
N ALA A 86 -48.60 -20.42 26.15
CA ALA A 86 -49.91 -19.93 25.72
C ALA A 86 -50.26 -20.29 24.26
N ALA A 87 -49.29 -20.79 23.48
CA ALA A 87 -49.50 -21.11 22.07
C ALA A 87 -50.37 -22.35 21.91
N THR A 88 -51.43 -22.22 21.12
CA THR A 88 -52.42 -23.29 20.90
C THR A 88 -52.19 -24.08 19.61
N THR A 89 -51.35 -23.55 18.72
CA THR A 89 -51.00 -24.17 17.43
C THR A 89 -49.50 -24.22 17.25
N SER A 90 -49.02 -25.15 16.42
CA SER A 90 -47.58 -25.25 16.13
C SER A 90 -47.03 -24.00 15.44
N LYS A 91 -47.83 -23.34 14.60
CA LYS A 91 -47.49 -22.06 13.94
C LYS A 91 -47.30 -20.93 14.94
N GLU A 92 -48.24 -20.75 15.86
CA GLU A 92 -48.16 -19.69 16.88
C GLU A 92 -46.93 -19.86 17.76
N ALA A 93 -46.65 -21.10 18.19
CA ALA A 93 -45.44 -21.42 18.97
C ALA A 93 -44.15 -21.12 18.17
N TRP A 94 -44.14 -21.47 16.88
CA TRP A 94 -43.01 -21.22 16.00
C TRP A 94 -42.77 -19.72 15.77
N GLU A 95 -43.81 -18.93 15.52
CA GLU A 95 -43.72 -17.48 15.31
C GLU A 95 -43.22 -16.73 16.56
N ILE A 96 -43.67 -17.12 17.76
CA ILE A 96 -43.20 -16.53 19.03
C ILE A 96 -41.68 -16.74 19.17
N LEU A 97 -41.21 -17.97 19.00
CA LEU A 97 -39.78 -18.29 19.10
C LEU A 97 -38.97 -17.54 18.03
N HIS A 98 -39.47 -17.49 16.80
CA HIS A 98 -38.80 -16.80 15.69
C HIS A 98 -38.72 -15.28 15.92
N LYS A 99 -39.76 -14.67 16.49
CA LYS A 99 -39.80 -13.24 16.80
C LYS A 99 -38.89 -12.87 17.98
N GLU A 100 -38.87 -13.69 19.02
CA GLU A 100 -38.11 -13.42 20.26
C GLU A 100 -36.61 -13.68 20.07
N PHE A 101 -36.22 -14.80 19.42
CA PHE A 101 -34.82 -15.24 19.38
C PHE A 101 -34.09 -14.94 18.05
N GLN A 102 -34.79 -14.68 16.95
CA GLN A 102 -34.16 -14.22 15.70
C GLN A 102 -34.04 -12.69 15.61
N GLY A 103 -34.78 -11.96 16.46
CA GLY A 103 -34.87 -10.51 16.44
C GLY A 103 -35.73 -9.97 15.29
N SER A 104 -36.12 -8.69 15.37
CA SER A 104 -36.87 -8.04 14.27
C SER A 104 -36.04 -8.01 12.97
N SER A 105 -36.69 -7.93 11.81
CA SER A 105 -36.02 -7.79 10.50
C SER A 105 -34.90 -6.73 10.51
N LYS A 106 -35.06 -5.64 11.27
CA LYS A 106 -34.04 -4.59 11.46
C LYS A 106 -32.76 -5.08 12.15
N VAL A 107 -32.86 -5.96 13.15
CA VAL A 107 -31.70 -6.52 13.87
C VAL A 107 -30.94 -7.49 12.97
N ILE A 108 -31.66 -8.30 12.17
CA ILE A 108 -31.06 -9.16 11.15
C ILE A 108 -30.28 -8.31 10.14
N THR A 109 -30.86 -7.20 9.66
CA THR A 109 -30.15 -6.28 8.76
C THR A 109 -28.89 -5.70 9.39
N VAL A 110 -28.93 -5.27 10.66
CA VAL A 110 -27.75 -4.72 11.34
C VAL A 110 -26.66 -5.78 11.55
N LYS A 111 -27.03 -6.99 11.99
CA LYS A 111 -26.08 -8.12 12.14
C LYS A 111 -25.46 -8.52 10.80
N LEU A 112 -26.27 -8.58 9.74
CA LEU A 112 -25.83 -8.89 8.39
C LEU A 112 -24.90 -7.82 7.83
N GLN A 113 -25.14 -6.52 8.12
CA GLN A 113 -24.21 -5.44 7.78
C GLN A 113 -22.87 -5.55 8.52
N SER A 114 -22.88 -5.94 9.79
CA SER A 114 -21.62 -6.23 10.52
C SER A 114 -20.86 -7.37 9.89
N LEU A 115 -21.54 -8.48 9.54
CA LEU A 115 -20.91 -9.64 8.92
C LEU A 115 -20.37 -9.35 7.51
N ARG A 116 -21.07 -8.50 6.72
CA ARG A 116 -20.56 -8.01 5.43
C ARG A 116 -19.26 -7.24 5.61
N ARG A 117 -19.22 -6.33 6.57
CA ARG A 117 -17.99 -5.59 6.89
C ARG A 117 -16.87 -6.52 7.33
N ASP A 118 -17.16 -7.50 8.18
CA ASP A 118 -16.17 -8.47 8.65
C ASP A 118 -15.67 -9.36 7.51
N PHE A 119 -16.56 -9.76 6.59
CA PHE A 119 -16.19 -10.49 5.37
C PHE A 119 -15.33 -9.64 4.43
N GLU A 120 -15.70 -8.38 4.15
CA GLU A 120 -14.96 -7.49 3.26
C GLU A 120 -13.57 -7.13 3.80
N THR A 121 -13.44 -6.96 5.12
CA THR A 121 -12.17 -6.61 5.79
C THR A 121 -11.33 -7.82 6.20
N LEU A 122 -11.79 -9.04 5.90
CA LEU A 122 -11.08 -10.27 6.23
C LEU A 122 -9.80 -10.41 5.40
N PHE A 123 -8.65 -10.51 6.05
CA PHE A 123 -7.36 -10.82 5.43
C PHE A 123 -6.64 -11.94 6.18
N MET A 124 -5.78 -12.68 5.46
CA MET A 124 -4.86 -13.66 6.03
C MET A 124 -3.73 -12.93 6.77
N ARG A 125 -3.39 -13.41 7.98
CA ARG A 125 -2.30 -12.82 8.78
C ARG A 125 -0.96 -13.46 8.43
N ASN A 126 0.16 -12.74 8.59
CA ASN A 126 1.50 -13.20 8.19
C ASN A 126 2.01 -14.50 8.89
N ASN A 127 1.44 -14.86 10.04
CA ASN A 127 1.81 -16.04 10.84
C ASN A 127 0.65 -17.04 11.01
N GLU A 128 -0.41 -16.89 10.23
CA GLU A 128 -1.59 -17.77 10.28
C GLU A 128 -1.48 -18.85 9.20
N SER A 129 -1.94 -20.06 9.49
CA SER A 129 -1.99 -21.13 8.47
C SER A 129 -3.11 -20.87 7.47
N VAL A 130 -2.99 -21.40 6.26
CA VAL A 130 -4.08 -21.32 5.26
C VAL A 130 -5.36 -21.96 5.81
N GLN A 131 -5.24 -23.05 6.57
CA GLN A 131 -6.37 -23.73 7.18
C GLN A 131 -7.11 -22.86 8.22
N ASP A 132 -6.38 -22.14 9.07
CA ASP A 132 -6.98 -21.23 10.05
C ASP A 132 -7.71 -20.08 9.36
N PHE A 133 -7.10 -19.50 8.32
CA PHE A 133 -7.71 -18.44 7.53
C PHE A 133 -9.00 -18.91 6.85
N LEU A 134 -8.98 -20.05 6.16
CA LEU A 134 -10.16 -20.61 5.49
C LEU A 134 -11.28 -21.00 6.47
N SER A 135 -10.92 -21.38 7.69
CA SER A 135 -11.90 -21.66 8.77
C SER A 135 -12.63 -20.38 9.19
N ARG A 136 -11.93 -19.25 9.31
CA ARG A 136 -12.54 -17.95 9.59
C ARG A 136 -13.47 -17.49 8.46
N VAL A 137 -13.05 -17.66 7.21
CA VAL A 137 -13.88 -17.37 6.02
C VAL A 137 -15.18 -18.18 6.08
N THR A 138 -15.07 -19.49 6.31
CA THR A 138 -16.22 -20.40 6.37
C THR A 138 -17.20 -20.05 7.48
N ALA A 139 -16.69 -19.66 8.65
CA ALA A 139 -17.51 -19.25 9.78
C ALA A 139 -18.37 -18.02 9.45
N ILE A 140 -17.77 -16.98 8.85
CA ILE A 140 -18.48 -15.75 8.47
C ILE A 140 -19.51 -16.05 7.37
N VAL A 141 -19.12 -16.79 6.32
CA VAL A 141 -20.03 -17.14 5.21
C VAL A 141 -21.22 -17.96 5.70
N SER A 142 -21.01 -18.88 6.63
CA SER A 142 -22.07 -19.71 7.22
C SER A 142 -23.05 -18.87 8.06
N GLN A 143 -22.54 -17.88 8.81
CA GLN A 143 -23.39 -16.94 9.56
C GLN A 143 -24.21 -16.06 8.61
N MET A 144 -23.62 -15.53 7.54
CA MET A 144 -24.34 -14.72 6.54
C MET A 144 -25.42 -15.54 5.82
N LYS A 145 -25.11 -16.79 5.41
CA LYS A 145 -26.10 -17.71 4.83
C LYS A 145 -27.25 -18.02 5.80
N SER A 146 -26.96 -18.13 7.10
CA SER A 146 -27.98 -18.37 8.13
C SER A 146 -28.97 -17.21 8.31
N TYR A 147 -28.54 -15.97 8.03
CA TYR A 147 -29.40 -14.78 8.01
C TYR A 147 -30.17 -14.59 6.69
N GLY A 148 -30.05 -15.54 5.74
CA GLY A 148 -30.79 -15.54 4.48
C GLY A 148 -30.07 -14.85 3.32
N GLU A 149 -28.78 -14.51 3.48
CA GLU A 149 -27.98 -13.93 2.39
C GLU A 149 -27.53 -15.00 1.39
N GLN A 150 -27.77 -14.74 0.10
CA GLN A 150 -27.32 -15.62 -0.97
C GLN A 150 -25.86 -15.31 -1.31
N ILE A 151 -24.94 -16.10 -0.75
CA ILE A 151 -23.52 -16.03 -1.07
C ILE A 151 -23.14 -17.20 -1.97
N THR A 152 -22.76 -16.88 -3.21
CA THR A 152 -22.25 -17.84 -4.19
C THR A 152 -20.79 -18.18 -3.93
N ASP A 153 -20.36 -19.37 -4.36
CA ASP A 153 -18.96 -19.79 -4.21
C ASP A 153 -17.99 -18.88 -4.97
N GLU A 154 -18.39 -18.31 -6.10
CA GLU A 154 -17.63 -17.31 -6.86
C GLU A 154 -17.21 -16.12 -5.98
N ILE A 155 -18.14 -15.57 -5.18
CA ILE A 155 -17.86 -14.45 -4.28
C ILE A 155 -16.86 -14.86 -3.20
N VAL A 156 -17.00 -16.06 -2.64
CA VAL A 156 -16.11 -16.58 -1.59
C VAL A 156 -14.71 -16.84 -2.13
N VAL A 157 -14.61 -17.48 -3.30
CA VAL A 157 -13.36 -17.79 -3.99
C VAL A 157 -12.61 -16.50 -4.35
N ALA A 158 -13.26 -15.53 -4.99
CA ALA A 158 -12.65 -14.25 -5.33
C ALA A 158 -12.24 -13.46 -4.08
N LYS A 159 -13.02 -13.54 -2.99
CA LYS A 159 -12.64 -12.91 -1.72
C LYS A 159 -11.38 -13.55 -1.14
N VAL A 160 -11.30 -14.88 -1.09
CA VAL A 160 -10.14 -15.60 -0.55
C VAL A 160 -8.88 -15.30 -1.34
N LEU A 161 -8.93 -15.40 -2.68
CA LEU A 161 -7.78 -15.15 -3.55
C LEU A 161 -7.20 -13.73 -3.39
N ARG A 162 -8.05 -12.71 -3.23
CA ARG A 162 -7.63 -11.31 -2.97
C ARG A 162 -7.15 -11.03 -1.54
N SER A 163 -7.32 -11.98 -0.62
CA SER A 163 -7.11 -11.79 0.81
C SER A 163 -5.97 -12.64 1.39
N LEU A 164 -5.33 -13.47 0.55
CA LEU A 164 -4.12 -14.21 0.89
C LEU A 164 -2.91 -13.27 0.99
N THR A 165 -1.88 -13.70 1.71
CA THR A 165 -0.62 -12.95 1.81
C THR A 165 0.21 -13.05 0.51
N PRO A 166 1.16 -12.12 0.26
CA PRO A 166 1.97 -12.11 -0.96
C PRO A 166 2.78 -13.39 -1.23
N THR A 167 2.95 -14.25 -0.21
CA THR A 167 3.59 -15.56 -0.34
C THR A 167 2.77 -16.56 -1.15
N PHE A 168 1.49 -16.28 -1.40
CA PHE A 168 0.60 -17.14 -2.20
C PHE A 168 0.26 -16.54 -3.57
N ASP A 169 0.81 -15.38 -3.94
CA ASP A 169 0.52 -14.69 -5.21
C ASP A 169 0.73 -15.60 -6.43
N HIS A 170 1.78 -16.43 -6.41
CA HIS A 170 2.05 -17.37 -7.50
C HIS A 170 1.03 -18.52 -7.58
N VAL A 171 0.37 -18.86 -6.47
CA VAL A 171 -0.72 -19.85 -6.41
C VAL A 171 -2.02 -19.22 -6.87
N VAL A 172 -2.29 -17.99 -6.41
CA VAL A 172 -3.46 -17.20 -6.82
C VAL A 172 -3.46 -17.03 -8.33
N ALA A 173 -2.36 -16.55 -8.90
CA ALA A 173 -2.22 -16.39 -10.35
C ALA A 173 -2.41 -17.71 -11.11
N ALA A 174 -1.86 -18.82 -10.60
CA ALA A 174 -2.03 -20.13 -11.23
C ALA A 174 -3.48 -20.63 -11.19
N ILE A 175 -4.22 -20.33 -10.12
CA ILE A 175 -5.64 -20.69 -10.00
C ILE A 175 -6.49 -19.80 -10.90
N GLU A 176 -6.27 -18.49 -10.90
CA GLU A 176 -6.99 -17.54 -11.76
C GLU A 176 -6.76 -17.80 -13.26
N GLU A 177 -5.57 -18.26 -13.65
CA GLU A 177 -5.26 -18.57 -15.06
C GLU A 177 -5.77 -19.96 -15.49
N SER A 178 -5.82 -20.93 -14.57
CA SER A 178 -6.16 -22.32 -14.91
C SER A 178 -7.61 -22.71 -14.63
N LYS A 179 -8.35 -21.92 -13.84
CA LYS A 179 -9.71 -22.21 -13.39
C LYS A 179 -10.63 -21.05 -13.72
N ASP A 180 -11.83 -21.38 -14.19
CA ASP A 180 -12.92 -20.42 -14.33
C ASP A 180 -13.56 -20.20 -12.96
N LEU A 181 -13.38 -18.99 -12.40
CA LEU A 181 -13.86 -18.63 -11.06
C LEU A 181 -15.39 -18.68 -10.93
N SER A 182 -16.13 -18.58 -12.03
CA SER A 182 -17.60 -18.63 -12.02
C SER A 182 -18.15 -20.03 -11.69
N VAL A 183 -17.35 -21.08 -11.91
CA VAL A 183 -17.71 -22.48 -11.67
C VAL A 183 -16.79 -23.17 -10.67
N TYR A 184 -15.81 -22.46 -10.12
CA TYR A 184 -14.82 -23.03 -9.20
C TYR A 184 -15.39 -23.15 -7.78
N ALA A 185 -15.51 -24.38 -7.29
CA ALA A 185 -16.09 -24.64 -5.97
C ALA A 185 -15.13 -24.25 -4.85
N PHE A 186 -15.68 -23.71 -3.75
CA PHE A 186 -14.87 -23.26 -2.60
C PHE A 186 -14.06 -24.41 -1.97
N ASP A 187 -14.60 -25.63 -1.95
CA ASP A 187 -13.91 -26.82 -1.43
C ASP A 187 -12.69 -27.21 -2.27
N GLU A 188 -12.74 -27.00 -3.60
CA GLU A 188 -11.61 -27.27 -4.49
C GLU A 188 -10.48 -26.25 -4.31
N LEU A 189 -10.83 -24.98 -4.07
CA LEU A 189 -9.89 -23.92 -3.72
C LEU A 189 -9.18 -24.25 -2.40
N MET A 190 -9.94 -24.65 -1.38
CA MET A 190 -9.39 -25.03 -0.07
C MET A 190 -8.36 -26.16 -0.19
N GLY A 191 -8.69 -27.22 -0.92
CA GLY A 191 -7.76 -28.34 -1.16
C GLY A 191 -6.50 -27.92 -1.91
N SER A 192 -6.63 -27.02 -2.90
CA SER A 192 -5.51 -26.54 -3.72
C SER A 192 -4.53 -25.68 -2.92
N LEU A 193 -5.05 -24.76 -2.09
CA LEU A 193 -4.24 -23.89 -1.24
C LEU A 193 -3.52 -24.67 -0.13
N GLN A 194 -4.22 -25.59 0.55
CA GLN A 194 -3.63 -26.46 1.59
C GLN A 194 -2.53 -27.38 1.02
N ALA A 195 -2.76 -27.96 -0.16
CA ALA A 195 -1.75 -28.79 -0.83
C ALA A 195 -0.50 -27.99 -1.20
N HIS A 196 -0.64 -26.69 -1.51
CA HIS A 196 0.48 -25.82 -1.80
C HIS A 196 1.25 -25.41 -0.53
N GLU A 197 0.56 -25.06 0.55
CA GLU A 197 1.17 -24.78 1.86
C GLU A 197 2.01 -25.96 2.36
N ALA A 198 1.47 -27.19 2.25
CA ALA A 198 2.19 -28.42 2.63
C ALA A 198 3.47 -28.66 1.79
N ARG A 199 3.52 -28.22 0.52
CA ARG A 199 4.72 -28.28 -0.33
C ARG A 199 5.76 -27.23 0.04
N LEU A 200 5.32 -26.01 0.39
CA LEU A 200 6.20 -24.94 0.85
C LEU A 200 6.88 -25.31 2.17
N ASN A 201 6.14 -25.86 3.12
CA ASN A 201 6.68 -26.27 4.41
C ASN A 201 7.72 -27.39 4.27
N ARG A 202 7.52 -28.33 3.34
CA ARG A 202 8.49 -29.40 3.06
C ARG A 202 9.81 -28.89 2.48
N SER A 203 9.78 -27.79 1.71
CA SER A 203 10.97 -27.14 1.14
C SER A 203 11.75 -26.33 2.19
N LEU A 204 11.08 -25.87 3.25
CA LEU A 204 11.71 -25.19 4.39
C LEU A 204 12.41 -26.19 5.33
N GLU A 205 11.85 -27.39 5.52
CA GLU A 205 12.49 -28.48 6.27
C GLU A 205 13.77 -28.98 5.58
N THR A 206 13.77 -29.16 4.25
CA THR A 206 14.95 -29.59 3.49
C THR A 206 16.10 -28.56 3.54
N LYS A 207 15.78 -27.25 3.59
CA LYS A 207 16.79 -26.19 3.75
C LYS A 207 17.40 -26.13 5.15
N ASN A 208 16.71 -26.64 6.17
CA ASN A 208 17.25 -26.72 7.53
C ASN A 208 18.17 -27.94 7.70
N GLU A 209 17.91 -29.05 7.01
CA GLU A 209 18.82 -30.21 7.00
C GLU A 209 20.09 -29.96 6.17
N GLU A 210 20.00 -29.27 5.03
CA GLU A 210 21.18 -28.98 4.19
C GLU A 210 22.17 -27.98 4.83
N LYS A 211 21.72 -27.17 5.81
CA LYS A 211 22.61 -26.31 6.61
C LYS A 211 23.34 -27.07 7.72
N ALA A 212 22.92 -28.28 8.06
CA ALA A 212 23.58 -29.13 9.06
C ALA A 212 24.64 -30.08 8.46
N PHE A 213 24.73 -30.21 7.13
CA PHE A 213 25.57 -31.21 6.45
C PHE A 213 26.63 -30.65 5.49
N GLN A 214 27.12 -29.43 5.72
CA GLN A 214 28.30 -28.88 5.01
C GLN A 214 29.39 -28.45 5.99
N VAL A 215 29.89 -29.40 6.78
CA VAL A 215 31.24 -29.35 7.35
C VAL A 215 31.88 -30.71 7.12
N ARG A 216 33.04 -30.70 6.45
CA ARG A 216 33.81 -31.82 5.84
C ARG A 216 33.36 -32.07 4.40
N GLU A 217 34.21 -31.98 3.38
CA GLU A 217 35.56 -32.52 3.29
C GLU A 217 36.39 -31.88 2.16
N GLU A 218 37.66 -32.23 2.17
CA GLU A 218 38.79 -31.75 1.40
C GLU A 218 38.79 -32.15 -0.09
N SER A 219 39.60 -31.39 -0.83
CA SER A 219 40.22 -31.64 -2.14
C SER A 219 40.18 -33.06 -2.73
N SER A 220 39.78 -33.17 -4.01
CA SER A 220 40.68 -33.59 -5.11
C SER A 220 39.97 -33.74 -6.48
N ASN A 221 40.78 -33.59 -7.53
CA ASN A 221 40.47 -33.67 -8.97
C ASN A 221 39.73 -34.95 -9.42
N GLN A 222 38.89 -34.87 -10.47
CA GLN A 222 39.18 -35.46 -11.79
C GLN A 222 38.05 -35.26 -12.83
N ARG A 223 38.47 -35.30 -14.10
CA ARG A 223 37.71 -35.17 -15.35
C ARG A 223 36.92 -36.44 -15.69
N GLY A 224 35.81 -36.32 -16.41
CA GLY A 224 35.17 -37.45 -17.10
C GLY A 224 34.06 -37.03 -18.07
N ARG A 225 34.22 -37.39 -19.34
CA ARG A 225 33.32 -37.10 -20.48
C ARG A 225 32.20 -38.15 -20.62
N GLY A 226 30.99 -37.67 -20.96
CA GLY A 226 30.14 -38.16 -22.08
C GLY A 226 29.34 -39.47 -21.93
N HIS A 227 28.01 -39.40 -22.14
CA HIS A 227 27.35 -39.93 -23.34
C HIS A 227 25.83 -39.66 -23.37
N SER A 228 25.33 -39.27 -24.55
CA SER A 228 23.91 -39.10 -24.90
C SER A 228 23.27 -40.39 -25.42
N ARG A 229 21.93 -40.50 -25.30
CA ARG A 229 20.93 -41.19 -26.17
C ARG A 229 19.54 -40.93 -25.55
N GLY A 230 18.45 -40.51 -26.20
CA GLY A 230 18.12 -40.19 -27.60
C GLY A 230 16.61 -40.44 -27.84
N GLY A 231 15.89 -39.45 -28.42
CA GLY A 231 14.59 -39.59 -29.13
C GLY A 231 13.31 -39.58 -28.26
N PHE A 232 12.17 -38.93 -28.59
CA PHE A 232 11.63 -38.50 -29.89
C PHE A 232 10.63 -37.31 -29.77
N ARG A 233 10.85 -36.32 -30.64
CA ARG A 233 9.95 -35.45 -31.44
C ARG A 233 8.54 -35.07 -30.95
N GLY A 234 8.38 -33.76 -30.68
CA GLY A 234 7.17 -32.98 -30.94
C GLY A 234 7.56 -31.57 -31.42
N ARG A 235 6.99 -31.10 -32.54
CA ARG A 235 7.30 -29.82 -33.20
C ARG A 235 6.96 -28.63 -32.30
N SER A 236 7.96 -27.87 -31.84
CA SER A 236 7.76 -26.52 -31.31
C SER A 236 8.21 -25.49 -32.32
N ARG A 237 7.22 -24.92 -33.03
CA ARG A 237 7.34 -23.61 -33.64
C ARG A 237 7.40 -22.58 -32.51
N GLY A 238 8.42 -21.72 -32.55
CA GLY A 238 8.64 -20.68 -31.55
C GLY A 238 7.75 -19.45 -31.69
N ARG A 239 8.02 -18.51 -30.76
CA ARG A 239 7.42 -17.18 -30.52
C ARG A 239 6.19 -17.24 -29.61
N GLY A 240 6.16 -16.70 -28.38
CA GLY A 240 7.06 -15.80 -27.66
C GLY A 240 6.22 -14.73 -26.95
N ARG A 241 6.07 -14.80 -25.63
CA ARG A 241 5.57 -13.70 -24.79
C ARG A 241 6.42 -13.62 -23.52
N PHE A 242 7.05 -12.47 -23.34
CA PHE A 242 8.09 -12.16 -22.37
C PHE A 242 7.51 -12.00 -20.95
N PHE A 243 7.65 -13.00 -20.08
CA PHE A 243 8.03 -12.76 -18.69
C PHE A 243 9.50 -13.13 -18.57
N GLY A 244 10.36 -12.11 -18.50
CA GLY A 244 11.80 -12.31 -18.45
C GLY A 244 12.17 -13.15 -17.24
N SER A 245 12.75 -14.33 -17.50
CA SER A 245 13.51 -15.05 -16.49
C SER A 245 14.51 -14.09 -15.83
N TYR A 246 14.34 -13.85 -14.52
CA TYR A 246 15.32 -13.07 -13.76
C TYR A 246 16.70 -13.76 -13.71
N HIS A 247 16.86 -14.97 -14.29
CA HIS A 247 18.16 -15.65 -14.37
C HIS A 247 19.25 -14.77 -15.03
N GLY A 248 18.89 -13.76 -15.83
CA GLY A 248 19.80 -12.75 -16.38
C GLY A 248 19.74 -11.36 -15.71
N VAL A 249 18.82 -11.15 -14.77
CA VAL A 249 18.67 -9.88 -14.04
C VAL A 249 19.51 -9.92 -12.78
N GLN A 250 20.57 -9.11 -12.77
CA GLN A 250 21.38 -8.90 -11.58
C GLN A 250 20.63 -7.96 -10.64
N CYS A 251 20.21 -8.47 -9.48
CA CYS A 251 19.67 -7.67 -8.40
C CYS A 251 20.66 -6.56 -8.07
N TYR A 252 20.24 -5.31 -8.25
CA TYR A 252 21.15 -4.21 -7.96
C TYR A 252 21.48 -4.16 -6.47
N LYS A 253 20.59 -4.59 -5.54
CA LYS A 253 20.81 -4.61 -4.08
C LYS A 253 21.93 -5.55 -3.64
N CYS A 254 22.01 -6.78 -4.18
CA CYS A 254 22.95 -7.80 -3.71
C CYS A 254 23.98 -8.28 -4.76
N GLY A 255 23.83 -7.87 -6.03
CA GLY A 255 24.68 -8.32 -7.13
C GLY A 255 24.45 -9.76 -7.59
N LYS A 256 23.49 -10.49 -7.03
CA LYS A 256 23.13 -11.85 -7.47
C LYS A 256 22.08 -11.80 -8.58
N PHE A 257 22.12 -12.79 -9.46
CA PHE A 257 21.12 -12.97 -10.51
C PHE A 257 19.88 -13.68 -9.97
N GLY A 258 18.74 -13.56 -10.65
CA GLY A 258 17.53 -14.31 -10.33
C GLY A 258 16.44 -13.53 -9.59
N HIS A 259 16.67 -12.27 -9.22
CA HIS A 259 15.68 -11.44 -8.52
C HIS A 259 15.96 -9.94 -8.69
N ILE A 260 14.96 -9.11 -8.36
CA ILE A 260 15.07 -7.64 -8.30
C ILE A 260 15.24 -7.17 -6.85
N ALA A 261 15.64 -5.91 -6.64
CA ALA A 261 15.94 -5.39 -5.29
C ALA A 261 14.77 -5.42 -4.30
N VAL A 262 13.54 -5.31 -4.81
CA VAL A 262 12.32 -5.44 -4.01
C VAL A 262 12.22 -6.84 -3.39
N ASN A 263 12.70 -7.86 -4.09
CA ASN A 263 12.61 -9.26 -3.71
C ASN A 263 13.95 -9.78 -3.16
N CYS A 264 14.72 -8.88 -2.54
CA CYS A 264 16.10 -9.16 -2.15
C CYS A 264 16.26 -9.24 -0.64
N ASP A 265 16.45 -10.46 -0.16
CA ASP A 265 16.64 -10.83 1.25
C ASP A 265 18.01 -10.43 1.82
N SER A 266 18.91 -9.85 1.01
CA SER A 266 20.23 -9.46 1.50
C SER A 266 20.20 -8.07 2.14
N ASN A 267 20.73 -7.96 3.36
CA ASN A 267 21.04 -6.68 4.03
C ASN A 267 22.33 -6.01 3.51
N ASP A 268 22.90 -6.50 2.42
CA ASP A 268 24.29 -6.21 2.00
C ASP A 268 24.54 -4.78 1.51
N LYS A 269 23.48 -4.01 1.23
CA LYS A 269 23.55 -2.61 0.79
C LYS A 269 23.12 -1.57 1.82
N LEU A 270 22.67 -1.98 2.99
CA LEU A 270 22.26 -1.02 4.02
C LEU A 270 23.46 -0.16 4.43
N ALA A 271 23.23 1.14 4.56
CA ALA A 271 24.21 2.05 5.13
C ALA A 271 24.55 1.55 6.54
N LYS A 272 25.85 1.42 6.85
CA LYS A 272 26.29 1.06 8.19
C LYS A 272 26.23 2.29 9.07
N VAL A 273 25.41 2.21 10.11
CA VAL A 273 25.35 3.21 11.18
C VAL A 273 26.27 2.77 12.30
N LYS A 274 27.20 3.63 12.69
CA LYS A 274 28.02 3.48 13.90
C LYS A 274 27.68 4.62 14.84
N GLN A 275 27.10 4.30 15.99
CA GLN A 275 26.85 5.27 17.04
C GLN A 275 28.06 5.27 18.00
N GLY A 276 28.58 6.46 18.29
CA GLY A 276 29.63 6.69 19.28
C GLY A 276 29.18 7.73 20.30
N LYS A 277 30.00 7.95 21.34
CA LYS A 277 29.71 8.92 22.40
C LYS A 277 29.62 10.37 21.90
N ASP A 278 30.28 10.67 20.78
CA ASP A 278 30.40 12.04 20.24
C ASP A 278 29.56 12.27 18.98
N GLY A 279 28.80 11.26 18.53
CA GLY A 279 27.99 11.36 17.31
C GLY A 279 27.67 10.05 16.59
N ILE A 280 27.00 10.18 15.45
CA ILE A 280 26.57 9.07 14.59
C ILE A 280 27.31 9.15 13.25
N PHE A 281 27.99 8.07 12.88
CA PHE A 281 28.60 7.93 11.56
C PHE A 281 27.77 7.01 10.66
N ILE A 282 27.31 7.51 9.52
CA ILE A 282 26.60 6.75 8.51
C ILE A 282 27.48 6.58 7.28
N SER A 283 27.78 5.35 6.87
CA SER A 283 28.64 5.09 5.72
C SER A 283 28.19 3.92 4.86
N GLN A 284 28.44 4.01 3.55
CA GLN A 284 28.22 2.94 2.57
C GLN A 284 29.54 2.29 2.11
N LYS A 285 30.53 2.14 3.01
CA LYS A 285 31.88 1.62 2.68
C LYS A 285 31.87 0.29 1.91
N LYS A 286 31.04 -0.67 2.34
CA LYS A 286 30.90 -1.98 1.66
C LYS A 286 30.39 -1.78 0.24
N TYR A 287 29.30 -1.03 0.09
CA TYR A 287 28.72 -0.73 -1.22
C TYR A 287 29.69 0.02 -2.15
N ALA A 288 30.41 1.04 -1.65
CA ALA A 288 31.43 1.74 -2.43
C ALA A 288 32.53 0.77 -2.92
N THR A 289 32.95 -0.16 -2.07
CA THR A 289 33.93 -1.19 -2.43
C THR A 289 33.41 -2.15 -3.50
N ASP A 290 32.17 -2.61 -3.37
CA ASP A 290 31.57 -3.54 -4.32
C ASP A 290 31.26 -2.87 -5.66
N LEU A 291 30.91 -1.57 -5.64
CA LEU A 291 30.75 -0.74 -6.84
C LEU A 291 32.08 -0.63 -7.60
N LEU A 292 33.18 -0.35 -6.91
CA LEU A 292 34.51 -0.31 -7.52
C LEU A 292 34.92 -1.67 -8.10
N LYS A 293 34.62 -2.78 -7.43
CA LYS A 293 34.86 -4.13 -7.97
C LYS A 293 34.05 -4.39 -9.24
N LYS A 294 32.76 -4.07 -9.22
CA LYS A 294 31.84 -4.27 -10.36
C LYS A 294 32.35 -3.60 -11.64
N PHE A 295 32.95 -2.43 -11.52
CA PHE A 295 33.46 -1.65 -12.65
C PHE A 295 34.98 -1.80 -12.89
N ASN A 296 35.64 -2.78 -12.24
CA ASN A 296 37.09 -3.02 -12.33
C ASN A 296 37.94 -1.78 -11.97
N MET A 297 37.51 -1.02 -10.95
CA MET A 297 38.13 0.22 -10.49
C MET A 297 38.68 0.13 -9.06
N LEU A 298 38.72 -1.05 -8.44
CA LEU A 298 39.17 -1.21 -7.04
C LEU A 298 40.60 -0.71 -6.81
N ASN A 299 41.50 -0.97 -7.77
CA ASN A 299 42.92 -0.61 -7.71
C ASN A 299 43.28 0.48 -8.73
N CYS A 300 42.32 1.35 -9.09
CA CYS A 300 42.58 2.43 -10.02
C CYS A 300 43.44 3.55 -9.39
N LYS A 301 44.08 4.37 -10.23
CA LYS A 301 44.75 5.60 -9.77
C LYS A 301 43.71 6.53 -9.14
N VAL A 302 43.92 6.93 -7.89
CA VAL A 302 42.98 7.79 -7.16
C VAL A 302 42.95 9.21 -7.74
N ALA A 303 41.79 9.86 -7.65
CA ALA A 303 41.62 11.26 -8.00
C ALA A 303 41.30 12.08 -6.74
N ALA A 304 41.84 13.30 -6.63
CA ALA A 304 41.59 14.16 -5.48
C ALA A 304 40.20 14.83 -5.50
N THR A 305 39.59 14.96 -6.69
CA THR A 305 38.27 15.57 -6.87
C THR A 305 37.36 14.70 -7.76
N PRO A 306 36.03 14.70 -7.52
CA PRO A 306 35.09 13.90 -8.31
C PRO A 306 34.92 14.43 -9.75
N MET A 307 35.18 15.73 -10.00
CA MET A 307 35.10 16.40 -11.30
C MET A 307 36.17 17.51 -11.40
N ASN A 308 36.56 17.94 -12.61
CA ASN A 308 37.45 19.10 -12.76
C ASN A 308 36.65 20.42 -12.65
N VAL A 309 37.28 21.47 -12.08
CA VAL A 309 36.63 22.73 -11.68
C VAL A 309 35.99 23.52 -12.84
N ASN A 310 36.31 23.21 -14.10
CA ASN A 310 35.76 23.87 -15.29
C ASN A 310 35.29 22.88 -16.36
N GLU A 311 34.95 21.65 -15.97
CA GLU A 311 34.54 20.60 -16.90
C GLU A 311 33.12 20.86 -17.43
N LYS A 312 33.01 21.23 -18.71
CA LYS A 312 31.73 21.44 -19.39
C LYS A 312 31.43 20.28 -20.32
N LEU A 313 30.65 19.32 -19.83
CA LEU A 313 30.13 18.22 -20.65
C LEU A 313 29.07 18.76 -21.63
N LYS A 314 29.16 18.36 -22.90
CA LYS A 314 28.24 18.75 -23.98
C LYS A 314 27.46 17.53 -24.44
N ILE A 315 26.23 17.72 -24.91
CA ILE A 315 25.42 16.61 -25.47
C ILE A 315 26.18 15.93 -26.61
N GLU A 316 26.81 16.73 -27.47
CA GLU A 316 27.72 16.28 -28.52
C GLU A 316 29.10 16.92 -28.28
N ASP A 317 30.09 16.08 -27.99
CA ASP A 317 31.46 16.50 -27.70
C ASP A 317 32.46 16.04 -28.78
N GLY A 318 31.95 15.47 -29.88
CA GLY A 318 32.76 14.92 -30.98
C GLY A 318 33.46 13.60 -30.66
N THR A 319 33.28 13.05 -29.45
CA THR A 319 33.85 11.75 -29.08
C THR A 319 32.91 10.60 -29.39
N GLN A 320 33.47 9.39 -29.52
CA GLN A 320 32.69 8.21 -29.89
C GLN A 320 31.62 7.90 -28.84
N SER A 321 30.43 7.49 -29.31
CA SER A 321 29.36 6.95 -28.46
C SER A 321 29.84 5.72 -27.68
N THR A 322 29.30 5.50 -26.50
CA THR A 322 29.66 4.40 -25.59
C THR A 322 28.48 3.49 -25.30
N ASP A 323 28.74 2.34 -24.68
CA ASP A 323 27.67 1.45 -24.23
C ASP A 323 26.79 2.14 -23.18
N GLY A 324 25.60 2.56 -23.62
CA GLY A 324 24.60 3.18 -22.76
C GLY A 324 24.14 2.30 -21.61
N ARG A 325 24.14 0.96 -21.77
CA ARG A 325 23.76 0.03 -20.68
C ARG A 325 24.82 0.04 -19.59
N PHE A 326 26.09 -0.04 -19.96
CA PHE A 326 27.22 0.06 -19.04
C PHE A 326 27.22 1.41 -18.31
N PHE A 327 27.06 2.51 -19.05
CA PHE A 327 27.02 3.86 -18.49
C PHE A 327 25.86 4.05 -17.50
N ARG A 328 24.64 3.67 -17.86
CA ARG A 328 23.46 3.73 -16.96
C ARG A 328 23.65 2.89 -15.70
N SER A 329 24.26 1.70 -15.82
CA SER A 329 24.55 0.85 -14.66
C SER A 329 25.56 1.51 -13.70
N LEU A 330 26.57 2.20 -14.26
CA LEU A 330 27.59 2.92 -13.50
C LEU A 330 26.98 4.13 -12.79
N VAL A 331 26.29 5.00 -13.53
CA VAL A 331 25.66 6.20 -12.99
C VAL A 331 24.60 5.85 -11.95
N GLY A 332 23.74 4.86 -12.20
CA GLY A 332 22.76 4.40 -11.20
C GLY A 332 23.44 3.88 -9.92
N GLY A 333 24.60 3.23 -10.07
CA GLY A 333 25.42 2.84 -8.93
C GLY A 333 25.92 4.02 -8.10
N LEU A 334 26.33 5.11 -8.76
CA LEU A 334 26.78 6.35 -8.14
C LEU A 334 25.63 7.13 -7.49
N ILE A 335 24.46 7.21 -8.13
CA ILE A 335 23.26 7.85 -7.57
C ILE A 335 22.89 7.20 -6.24
N TYR A 336 22.97 5.89 -6.11
CA TYR A 336 22.70 5.25 -4.82
C TYR A 336 23.71 5.66 -3.73
N LEU A 337 24.96 5.92 -4.10
CA LEU A 337 26.01 6.29 -3.15
C LEU A 337 25.84 7.73 -2.61
N THR A 338 25.12 8.62 -3.33
CA THR A 338 24.94 10.02 -2.91
C THR A 338 24.19 10.17 -1.59
N HIS A 339 23.36 9.18 -1.21
CA HIS A 339 22.64 9.15 0.07
C HIS A 339 23.54 9.27 1.30
N THR A 340 24.80 8.81 1.22
CA THR A 340 25.80 8.98 2.29
C THR A 340 27.02 9.79 1.87
N ARG A 341 27.01 10.30 0.63
CA ARG A 341 28.14 10.99 -0.02
C ARG A 341 27.65 12.25 -0.76
N PRO A 342 27.21 13.28 -0.01
CA PRO A 342 26.78 14.54 -0.63
C PRO A 342 27.94 15.22 -1.42
N ASP A 343 29.19 14.93 -1.06
CA ASP A 343 30.39 15.44 -1.71
C ASP A 343 30.54 15.03 -3.19
N ILE A 344 29.86 13.95 -3.62
CA ILE A 344 29.83 13.55 -5.04
C ILE A 344 28.52 13.93 -5.75
N ALA A 345 27.51 14.42 -5.02
CA ALA A 345 26.15 14.58 -5.55
C ALA A 345 26.10 15.49 -6.79
N PHE A 346 26.83 16.61 -6.77
CA PHE A 346 26.94 17.51 -7.92
C PHE A 346 27.50 16.79 -9.15
N SER A 347 28.67 16.16 -9.02
CA SER A 347 29.34 15.47 -10.12
C SER A 347 28.48 14.33 -10.70
N VAL A 348 27.80 13.58 -9.83
CA VAL A 348 26.85 12.51 -10.22
C VAL A 348 25.65 13.09 -10.95
N GLY A 349 25.09 14.21 -10.48
CA GLY A 349 23.98 14.91 -11.11
C GLY A 349 24.34 15.52 -12.47
N VAL A 350 25.60 15.90 -12.69
CA VAL A 350 26.08 16.36 -14.00
C VAL A 350 26.19 15.18 -14.99
N VAL A 351 26.83 14.07 -14.60
CA VAL A 351 27.00 12.92 -15.52
C VAL A 351 25.69 12.18 -15.80
N SER A 352 24.70 12.24 -14.91
CA SER A 352 23.40 11.56 -15.10
C SER A 352 22.58 12.16 -16.25
N ARG A 353 22.83 13.42 -16.62
CA ARG A 353 22.16 14.09 -17.74
C ARG A 353 22.41 13.41 -19.10
N PHE A 354 23.47 12.61 -19.20
CA PHE A 354 23.91 11.97 -20.45
C PHE A 354 23.54 10.48 -20.53
N MET A 355 22.62 9.99 -19.69
CA MET A 355 22.22 8.57 -19.63
C MET A 355 21.52 8.04 -20.91
N HIS A 356 20.94 8.94 -21.71
CA HIS A 356 20.27 8.59 -22.97
C HIS A 356 21.29 8.23 -24.07
N ASN A 357 22.27 9.12 -24.31
CA ASN A 357 23.31 8.95 -25.34
C ASN A 357 24.70 9.35 -24.80
N PRO A 358 25.40 8.45 -24.09
CA PRO A 358 26.69 8.76 -23.48
C PRO A 358 27.86 8.62 -24.46
N THR A 359 28.84 9.51 -24.36
CA THR A 359 30.07 9.54 -25.17
C THR A 359 31.27 9.06 -24.34
N ALA A 360 32.42 8.89 -25.00
CA ALA A 360 33.65 8.49 -24.32
C ALA A 360 34.10 9.51 -23.27
N HIS A 361 33.84 10.80 -23.52
CA HIS A 361 34.10 11.86 -22.55
C HIS A 361 33.18 11.74 -21.32
N HIS A 362 31.87 11.51 -21.51
CA HIS A 362 30.92 11.27 -20.43
C HIS A 362 31.34 10.08 -19.57
N LEU A 363 31.74 8.97 -20.20
CA LEU A 363 32.23 7.79 -19.49
C LEU A 363 33.54 8.08 -18.73
N GLY A 364 34.42 8.89 -19.30
CA GLY A 364 35.65 9.36 -18.65
C GLY A 364 35.37 10.15 -17.36
N ALA A 365 34.40 11.06 -17.40
CA ALA A 365 33.94 11.82 -16.24
C ALA A 365 33.33 10.90 -15.17
N ALA A 366 32.47 9.96 -15.55
CA ALA A 366 31.88 9.01 -14.61
C ALA A 366 32.95 8.09 -13.96
N LYS A 367 33.94 7.64 -14.73
CA LYS A 367 35.10 6.90 -14.21
C LYS A 367 35.98 7.75 -13.28
N ARG A 368 36.06 9.07 -13.48
CA ARG A 368 36.75 9.97 -12.54
C ARG A 368 36.09 9.96 -11.16
N ILE A 369 34.77 9.98 -11.11
CA ILE A 369 34.04 9.87 -9.84
C ILE A 369 34.40 8.57 -9.13
N LEU A 370 34.48 7.44 -9.85
CA LEU A 370 34.97 6.17 -9.28
C LEU A 370 36.43 6.25 -8.78
N ARG A 371 37.33 6.94 -9.49
CA ARG A 371 38.72 7.17 -9.01
C ARG A 371 38.77 7.97 -7.72
N TYR A 372 37.88 8.96 -7.57
CA TYR A 372 37.73 9.71 -6.32
C TYR A 372 37.20 8.81 -5.20
N ILE A 373 36.13 8.05 -5.46
CA ILE A 373 35.57 7.08 -4.50
C ILE A 373 36.61 6.06 -4.05
N ALA A 374 37.50 5.60 -4.93
CA ALA A 374 38.58 4.68 -4.58
C ALA A 374 39.53 5.23 -3.50
N GLY A 375 39.80 6.53 -3.51
CA GLY A 375 40.59 7.22 -2.48
C GLY A 375 39.80 7.59 -1.22
N THR A 376 38.47 7.67 -1.31
CA THR A 376 37.60 8.16 -0.22
C THR A 376 36.57 7.11 0.20
N ARG A 377 36.92 5.82 0.22
CA ARG A 377 35.98 4.72 0.51
C ARG A 377 35.41 4.77 1.93
N ASP A 378 36.15 5.39 2.83
CA ASP A 378 35.83 5.54 4.25
C ASP A 378 35.00 6.79 4.56
N PHE A 379 34.67 7.61 3.56
CA PHE A 379 33.83 8.79 3.77
C PHE A 379 32.37 8.38 4.03
N GLY A 380 31.69 9.21 4.80
CA GLY A 380 30.29 9.05 5.18
C GLY A 380 29.79 10.33 5.84
N LEU A 381 28.57 10.29 6.35
CA LEU A 381 27.97 11.39 7.10
C LEU A 381 28.35 11.25 8.56
N TRP A 382 28.95 12.29 9.13
CA TRP A 382 29.21 12.40 10.56
C TRP A 382 28.25 13.41 11.16
N TYR A 383 27.40 12.94 12.07
CA TYR A 383 26.48 13.77 12.85
C TYR A 383 27.05 13.90 14.26
N SER A 384 27.74 15.00 14.54
CA SER A 384 28.36 15.26 15.85
C SER A 384 27.34 15.70 16.89
N GLN A 385 27.51 15.28 18.14
CA GLN A 385 26.64 15.67 19.25
C GLN A 385 26.90 17.13 19.71
N PHE A 386 28.12 17.68 19.53
CA PHE A 386 28.45 19.07 19.91
C PHE A 386 29.66 19.63 19.12
N HIS A 387 29.60 20.91 18.71
CA HIS A 387 30.80 21.76 18.59
C HIS A 387 30.43 23.23 18.81
N GLN A 388 31.19 23.89 19.68
CA GLN A 388 30.93 25.22 20.25
C GLN A 388 31.28 26.39 19.31
N ASP A 389 31.45 26.15 18.01
CA ASP A 389 31.82 27.16 17.03
C ASP A 389 30.65 27.49 16.09
N CYS A 390 29.99 28.60 16.43
CA CYS A 390 29.18 29.59 15.69
C CYS A 390 28.46 29.29 14.35
N CYS A 391 28.56 28.12 13.70
CA CYS A 391 27.92 27.92 12.38
C CYS A 391 27.64 26.46 11.98
N ARG A 392 27.50 25.50 12.91
CA ARG A 392 27.23 24.10 12.56
C ARG A 392 25.88 23.62 13.10
N ARG A 393 25.03 23.17 12.16
CA ARG A 393 23.71 22.54 12.38
C ARG A 393 23.77 21.55 13.56
N HIS A 394 23.01 21.82 14.61
CA HIS A 394 22.82 20.91 15.74
C HIS A 394 21.72 19.91 15.37
N LEU A 395 21.94 18.64 15.68
CA LEU A 395 20.94 17.60 15.47
C LEU A 395 20.62 16.96 16.79
N ASP A 396 19.34 17.04 17.12
CA ASP A 396 18.77 16.38 18.28
C ASP A 396 17.88 15.23 17.86
N PHE A 397 17.83 14.24 18.75
CA PHE A 397 16.99 13.08 18.59
C PHE A 397 16.10 12.96 19.82
N PHE A 398 14.85 12.60 19.58
CA PHE A 398 13.93 12.22 20.64
C PHE A 398 13.23 10.91 20.31
N SER A 399 12.75 10.21 21.36
CA SER A 399 12.08 8.93 21.22
C SER A 399 10.71 9.09 20.57
N ASP A 400 10.37 8.18 19.65
CA ASP A 400 9.02 8.04 19.09
C ASP A 400 8.08 7.26 20.03
N GLY A 401 8.58 6.76 21.16
CA GLY A 401 7.83 5.95 22.13
C GLY A 401 7.83 4.44 21.85
N LEU A 402 8.48 4.00 20.76
CA LEU A 402 8.55 2.60 20.35
C LEU A 402 9.92 1.99 20.69
N SER A 403 9.95 0.66 20.86
CA SER A 403 11.23 -0.05 21.02
C SER A 403 12.06 -0.01 19.74
N LEU A 404 13.38 -0.19 19.88
CA LEU A 404 14.28 -0.24 18.73
C LEU A 404 13.97 -1.42 17.80
N ASP A 405 13.48 -2.53 18.34
CA ASP A 405 13.15 -3.74 17.59
C ASP A 405 11.77 -3.71 16.91
N TYR A 406 10.95 -2.68 17.19
CA TYR A 406 9.63 -2.57 16.59
C TYR A 406 9.72 -2.20 15.10
N ASN A 407 9.04 -2.96 14.25
CA ASN A 407 8.90 -2.64 12.83
C ASN A 407 7.87 -1.51 12.64
N ARG A 408 8.36 -0.29 12.43
CA ARG A 408 7.56 0.92 12.22
C ARG A 408 6.69 0.89 10.97
N GLU A 409 6.98 0.00 10.03
CA GLU A 409 6.18 -0.19 8.81
C GLU A 409 5.04 -1.20 9.00
N ALA A 410 5.06 -1.99 10.09
CA ALA A 410 4.07 -3.05 10.31
C ALA A 410 2.67 -2.51 10.59
N ASN A 411 2.58 -1.36 11.26
CA ASN A 411 1.31 -0.68 11.54
C ASN A 411 1.52 0.84 11.58
N MET A 412 1.24 1.49 10.44
CA MET A 412 1.40 2.93 10.28
C MET A 412 0.47 3.73 11.21
N ASP A 413 -0.77 3.26 11.40
CA ASP A 413 -1.75 3.94 12.27
C ASP A 413 -1.25 3.97 13.73
N TYR A 414 -0.75 2.83 14.24
CA TYR A 414 -0.16 2.76 15.58
C TYR A 414 1.11 3.61 15.72
N TYR A 415 1.97 3.63 14.69
CA TYR A 415 3.15 4.50 14.67
C TYR A 415 2.74 5.98 14.78
N MET A 416 1.76 6.42 13.97
CA MET A 416 1.27 7.79 13.97
C MET A 416 0.61 8.19 15.31
N GLU A 417 -0.13 7.28 15.94
CA GLU A 417 -0.68 7.50 17.28
C GLU A 417 0.42 7.65 18.33
N THR A 418 1.44 6.78 18.28
CA THR A 418 2.52 6.77 19.26
C THR A 418 3.38 8.03 19.15
N ILE A 419 3.79 8.43 17.94
CA ILE A 419 4.54 9.68 17.75
C ILE A 419 3.70 10.91 18.10
N GLY A 420 2.39 10.90 17.85
CA GLY A 420 1.47 11.96 18.29
C GLY A 420 1.35 12.08 19.81
N LYS A 421 1.54 10.99 20.55
CA LYS A 421 1.49 10.97 22.01
C LYS A 421 2.82 11.38 22.67
N PHE A 422 3.94 10.81 22.21
CA PHE A 422 5.25 11.02 22.83
C PHE A 422 6.04 12.17 22.21
N GLY A 423 5.81 12.46 20.92
CA GLY A 423 6.47 13.55 20.20
C GLY A 423 6.31 14.91 20.85
N PRO A 424 5.09 15.37 21.21
CA PRO A 424 4.90 16.67 21.85
C PRO A 424 5.65 16.83 23.18
N ILE A 425 5.64 15.76 23.99
CA ILE A 425 6.32 15.73 25.30
C ILE A 425 7.83 15.86 25.09
N ASN A 426 8.38 15.06 24.20
CA ASN A 426 9.81 15.00 24.00
C ASN A 426 10.35 16.25 23.27
N LEU A 427 9.61 16.79 22.30
CA LEU A 427 9.97 18.05 21.64
C LEU A 427 9.92 19.21 22.64
N SER A 428 8.91 19.26 23.51
CA SER A 428 8.84 20.26 24.57
C SER A 428 10.03 20.17 25.53
N ALA A 429 10.45 18.96 25.91
CA ALA A 429 11.62 18.75 26.75
C ALA A 429 12.91 19.18 26.04
N LEU A 430 13.00 18.94 24.73
CA LEU A 430 14.12 19.37 23.90
C LEU A 430 14.24 20.89 23.82
N ILE A 431 13.12 21.59 23.60
CA ILE A 431 13.10 23.06 23.57
C ILE A 431 13.61 23.63 24.91
N GLN A 432 13.20 23.02 26.01
CA GLN A 432 13.61 23.44 27.37
C GLN A 432 15.06 23.09 27.73
N SER A 433 15.63 22.04 27.14
CA SER A 433 17.03 21.66 27.39
C SER A 433 18.03 22.61 26.71
N HIS A 434 17.56 23.37 25.73
CA HIS A 434 18.38 24.36 25.03
C HIS A 434 18.45 25.68 25.80
N SER A 435 19.66 26.22 25.94
CA SER A 435 19.90 27.52 26.58
C SER A 435 19.56 28.72 25.69
N LYS A 436 19.46 28.51 24.37
CA LYS A 436 19.12 29.55 23.38
C LYS A 436 17.63 29.55 23.13
N LYS A 437 17.05 30.75 22.97
CA LYS A 437 15.69 30.91 22.46
C LYS A 437 15.66 30.58 20.96
N PHE A 438 14.63 29.87 20.52
CA PHE A 438 14.39 29.58 19.11
C PHE A 438 13.57 30.72 18.49
N SER A 439 14.02 31.24 17.35
CA SER A 439 13.30 32.29 16.62
C SER A 439 12.11 31.75 15.81
N CYS A 440 12.18 30.48 15.38
CA CYS A 440 11.14 29.82 14.61
C CYS A 440 11.29 28.29 14.70
N ILE A 441 10.17 27.57 14.59
CA ILE A 441 10.13 26.12 14.33
C ILE A 441 9.57 25.90 12.92
N ILE A 442 10.28 25.13 12.10
CA ILE A 442 9.80 24.70 10.78
C ILE A 442 9.41 23.23 10.85
N ASN A 443 8.15 22.89 10.59
CA ASN A 443 7.62 21.52 10.71
C ASN A 443 7.17 20.93 9.37
N ASN A 444 7.16 19.61 9.30
CA ASN A 444 6.53 18.86 8.22
C ASN A 444 5.02 18.70 8.50
N PRO A 445 4.12 18.78 7.51
CA PRO A 445 2.67 18.67 7.69
C PRO A 445 2.20 17.37 8.36
N PHE A 446 2.94 16.28 8.24
CA PHE A 446 2.55 14.97 8.79
C PHE A 446 2.76 14.85 10.31
N VAL A 447 3.26 15.89 10.97
CA VAL A 447 3.35 16.00 12.44
C VAL A 447 2.68 17.30 12.91
N PRO A 448 1.35 17.42 12.77
CA PRO A 448 0.66 18.70 13.01
C PRO A 448 0.75 19.18 14.45
N TRP A 449 0.93 18.27 15.41
CA TRP A 449 1.11 18.58 16.84
C TRP A 449 2.35 19.45 17.13
N VAL A 450 3.27 19.61 16.17
CA VAL A 450 4.43 20.50 16.34
C VAL A 450 3.98 21.96 16.48
N SER A 451 2.92 22.39 15.77
CA SER A 451 2.39 23.75 15.89
C SER A 451 1.80 24.02 17.29
N ASP A 452 1.20 23.00 17.93
CA ASP A 452 0.74 23.08 19.31
C ASP A 452 1.88 23.29 20.30
N VAL A 453 2.98 22.55 20.11
CA VAL A 453 4.18 22.69 20.94
C VAL A 453 4.79 24.07 20.74
N ALA A 454 4.91 24.53 19.50
CA ALA A 454 5.45 25.85 19.18
C ALA A 454 4.61 26.96 19.86
N ALA A 455 3.28 26.90 19.74
CA ALA A 455 2.37 27.82 20.40
C ALA A 455 2.50 27.81 21.93
N LYS A 456 2.66 26.62 22.54
CA LYS A 456 2.86 26.47 24.00
C LYS A 456 4.15 27.13 24.50
N HIS A 457 5.19 27.16 23.67
CA HIS A 457 6.47 27.80 23.98
C HIS A 457 6.58 29.23 23.43
N GLU A 458 5.49 29.77 22.87
CA GLU A 458 5.45 31.11 22.25
C GLU A 458 6.49 31.28 21.13
N ILE A 459 6.78 30.20 20.39
CA ILE A 459 7.71 30.21 19.27
C ILE A 459 6.92 30.26 17.95
N PRO A 460 7.20 31.20 17.04
CA PRO A 460 6.59 31.21 15.70
C PRO A 460 6.81 29.90 14.95
N CYS A 461 5.74 29.36 14.34
CA CYS A 461 5.80 28.10 13.60
C CYS A 461 5.58 28.33 12.10
N ALA A 462 6.42 27.73 11.27
CA ALA A 462 6.26 27.63 9.83
C ALA A 462 6.02 26.16 9.44
N MET A 463 5.14 25.92 8.47
CA MET A 463 4.97 24.59 7.88
C MET A 463 5.71 24.52 6.54
N LEU A 464 6.56 23.51 6.37
CA LEU A 464 7.15 23.15 5.08
C LEU A 464 6.25 22.15 4.38
N TRP A 465 5.41 22.64 3.47
CA TRP A 465 4.54 21.84 2.62
C TRP A 465 5.37 21.14 1.53
N ILE A 466 5.48 19.81 1.65
CA ILE A 466 6.37 18.99 0.82
C ILE A 466 5.72 18.42 -0.45
N GLN A 467 4.45 18.73 -0.69
CA GLN A 467 3.71 18.37 -1.90
C GLN A 467 3.52 19.62 -2.79
N PRO A 468 3.00 19.51 -4.02
CA PRO A 468 2.75 20.70 -4.85
C PRO A 468 1.76 21.67 -4.20
N CYS A 469 1.84 22.95 -4.55
CA CYS A 469 0.95 23.99 -4.02
C CYS A 469 -0.52 23.72 -4.39
N THR A 470 -0.73 23.08 -5.54
CA THR A 470 -2.02 22.54 -5.98
C THR A 470 -2.67 21.64 -4.93
N LEU A 471 -1.89 20.73 -4.33
CA LEU A 471 -2.42 19.81 -3.32
C LEU A 471 -2.76 20.56 -2.03
N TYR A 472 -1.94 21.55 -1.66
CA TYR A 472 -2.24 22.42 -0.53
C TYR A 472 -3.60 23.11 -0.72
N ALA A 473 -3.85 23.69 -1.90
CA ALA A 473 -5.12 24.35 -2.22
C ALA A 473 -6.32 23.38 -2.18
N ILE A 474 -6.17 22.17 -2.74
CA ILE A 474 -7.19 21.13 -2.71
C ILE A 474 -7.54 20.74 -1.26
N TYR A 475 -6.54 20.39 -0.46
CA TYR A 475 -6.76 19.97 0.92
C TYR A 475 -7.33 21.09 1.78
N TYR A 476 -6.83 22.31 1.64
CA TYR A 476 -7.34 23.46 2.38
C TYR A 476 -8.83 23.67 2.12
N ARG A 477 -9.24 23.67 0.85
CA ARG A 477 -10.65 23.87 0.45
C ARG A 477 -11.54 22.71 0.87
N PHE A 478 -11.04 21.47 0.80
CA PHE A 478 -11.76 20.28 1.24
C PHE A 478 -12.02 20.29 2.75
N TYR A 479 -10.97 20.40 3.58
CA TYR A 479 -11.11 20.29 5.03
C TYR A 479 -11.78 21.51 5.67
N ASN A 480 -11.74 22.68 5.02
CA ASN A 480 -12.48 23.87 5.42
C ASN A 480 -13.86 24.00 4.74
N SER A 481 -14.30 22.99 3.97
CA SER A 481 -15.61 22.95 3.31
C SER A 481 -15.91 24.19 2.43
N LEU A 482 -14.89 24.72 1.76
CA LEU A 482 -15.03 25.90 0.88
C LEU A 482 -15.58 25.55 -0.51
N ASN A 483 -15.48 24.29 -0.91
CA ASN A 483 -15.93 23.78 -2.19
C ASN A 483 -16.55 22.38 -2.02
N SER A 484 -17.39 21.99 -2.99
CA SER A 484 -17.98 20.66 -3.04
C SER A 484 -17.01 19.64 -3.63
N PHE A 485 -16.95 18.46 -3.03
CA PHE A 485 -16.12 17.34 -3.47
C PHE A 485 -16.96 16.06 -3.58
N PRO A 486 -16.48 15.02 -4.30
CA PRO A 486 -17.20 13.76 -4.45
C PRO A 486 -17.54 13.10 -3.12
N THR A 487 -18.76 12.58 -3.03
CA THR A 487 -19.26 11.87 -1.85
C THR A 487 -19.62 10.43 -2.22
N LEU A 488 -19.97 9.59 -1.24
CA LEU A 488 -20.50 8.25 -1.51
C LEU A 488 -21.80 8.28 -2.34
N GLU A 489 -22.59 9.35 -2.20
CA GLU A 489 -23.85 9.56 -2.91
C GLU A 489 -23.63 10.13 -4.32
N ASN A 490 -22.56 10.90 -4.52
CA ASN A 490 -22.19 11.46 -5.81
C ASN A 490 -20.68 11.29 -6.10
N PRO A 491 -20.24 10.05 -6.43
CA PRO A 491 -18.82 9.73 -6.57
C PRO A 491 -18.21 10.18 -7.89
N GLN A 492 -19.00 10.69 -8.85
CA GLN A 492 -18.54 11.11 -10.19
C GLN A 492 -18.62 12.63 -10.39
N MET A 493 -18.68 13.39 -9.29
CA MET A 493 -18.67 14.85 -9.33
C MET A 493 -17.32 15.36 -9.84
N ASN A 494 -17.34 16.25 -10.83
CA ASN A 494 -16.17 17.05 -11.17
C ASN A 494 -16.01 18.18 -10.17
N VAL A 495 -14.77 18.46 -9.80
CA VAL A 495 -14.40 19.52 -8.87
C VAL A 495 -13.78 20.66 -9.67
N GLU A 496 -14.39 21.83 -9.58
CA GLU A 496 -13.89 23.08 -10.15
C GLU A 496 -13.30 23.93 -9.02
N LEU A 497 -12.01 24.22 -9.10
CA LEU A 497 -11.28 25.04 -8.13
C LEU A 497 -10.58 26.20 -8.85
N PRO A 498 -10.51 27.40 -8.23
CA PRO A 498 -9.77 28.51 -8.81
C PRO A 498 -8.30 28.15 -9.06
N GLY A 499 -7.79 28.48 -10.26
CA GLY A 499 -6.41 28.22 -10.67
C GLY A 499 -6.09 26.76 -11.00
N LEU A 500 -7.11 25.88 -11.12
CA LEU A 500 -6.93 24.47 -11.45
C LEU A 500 -7.83 24.03 -12.62
N PRO A 501 -7.39 23.03 -13.41
CA PRO A 501 -8.28 22.41 -14.38
C PRO A 501 -9.41 21.64 -13.67
N SER A 502 -10.49 21.36 -14.39
CA SER A 502 -11.55 20.46 -13.91
C SER A 502 -10.97 19.11 -13.48
N LEU A 503 -11.20 18.73 -12.22
CA LEU A 503 -10.70 17.49 -11.63
C LEU A 503 -11.83 16.48 -11.49
N CYS A 504 -11.72 15.32 -12.14
CA CYS A 504 -12.61 14.20 -11.85
C CYS A 504 -12.12 13.43 -10.62
N THR A 505 -12.92 12.49 -10.12
CA THR A 505 -12.62 11.73 -8.89
C THR A 505 -11.28 10.97 -8.96
N GLU A 506 -10.88 10.51 -10.14
CA GLU A 506 -9.59 9.83 -10.36
C GLU A 506 -8.38 10.78 -10.43
N ASP A 507 -8.60 12.09 -10.47
CA ASP A 507 -7.56 13.13 -10.42
C ASP A 507 -7.35 13.66 -9.00
N LEU A 508 -8.29 13.40 -8.09
CA LEU A 508 -8.23 13.87 -6.71
C LEU A 508 -7.24 13.06 -5.86
N PRO A 509 -6.64 13.68 -4.84
CA PRO A 509 -5.73 12.97 -3.96
C PRO A 509 -6.44 11.88 -3.16
N SER A 510 -5.80 10.73 -3.00
CA SER A 510 -6.43 9.55 -2.37
C SER A 510 -6.84 9.76 -0.90
N PHE A 511 -6.33 10.79 -0.22
CA PHE A 511 -6.67 11.09 1.18
C PHE A 511 -8.02 11.80 1.36
N ILE A 512 -8.59 12.38 0.30
CA ILE A 512 -9.95 12.98 0.36
C ILE A 512 -11.01 12.08 -0.27
N LEU A 513 -10.61 10.97 -0.88
CA LEU A 513 -11.53 10.03 -1.50
C LEU A 513 -12.29 9.22 -0.43
N PRO A 514 -13.61 9.00 -0.59
CA PRO A 514 -14.40 8.19 0.34
C PRO A 514 -13.91 6.74 0.50
N SER A 515 -13.18 6.22 -0.50
CA SER A 515 -12.64 4.86 -0.55
C SER A 515 -11.25 4.70 0.11
N SER A 516 -10.72 5.76 0.74
CA SER A 516 -9.38 5.72 1.35
C SER A 516 -9.28 4.72 2.50
N SER A 517 -8.34 3.78 2.42
CA SER A 517 -8.10 2.75 3.44
C SER A 517 -7.20 3.21 4.60
N LEU A 518 -6.60 4.40 4.50
CA LEU A 518 -5.65 4.93 5.48
C LEU A 518 -6.38 5.79 6.51
N SER A 519 -6.69 5.24 7.66
CA SER A 519 -7.62 5.88 8.61
C SER A 519 -7.02 7.07 9.39
N SER A 520 -5.71 7.08 9.64
CA SER A 520 -5.07 8.13 10.45
C SER A 520 -4.75 9.41 9.66
N PHE A 521 -4.37 9.28 8.39
CA PHE A 521 -3.93 10.43 7.58
C PHE A 521 -5.04 11.47 7.34
N PRO A 522 -6.27 11.09 6.93
CA PRO A 522 -7.36 12.05 6.77
C PRO A 522 -7.72 12.76 8.08
N LYS A 523 -7.68 12.06 9.22
CA LYS A 523 -7.91 12.67 10.54
C LYS A 523 -6.82 13.68 10.89
N MET A 524 -5.56 13.31 10.64
CA MET A 524 -4.40 14.16 10.88
C MET A 524 -4.42 15.41 10.00
N LEU A 525 -4.68 15.27 8.70
CA LEU A 525 -4.79 16.40 7.77
C LEU A 525 -6.01 17.28 8.09
N CYS A 526 -7.13 16.70 8.49
CA CYS A 526 -8.29 17.44 8.96
C CYS A 526 -7.91 18.34 10.15
N GLY A 527 -7.24 17.79 11.16
CA GLY A 527 -6.75 18.56 12.31
C GLY A 527 -5.76 19.67 11.93
N LEU A 528 -4.86 19.40 10.98
CA LEU A 528 -3.92 20.40 10.45
C LEU A 528 -4.65 21.58 9.79
N PHE A 529 -5.48 21.28 8.79
CA PHE A 529 -6.09 22.31 7.93
C PHE A 529 -7.22 23.08 8.62
N GLN A 530 -7.84 22.53 9.67
CA GLN A 530 -8.83 23.23 10.48
C GLN A 530 -8.22 24.18 11.52
N ASP A 531 -6.92 24.05 11.84
CA ASP A 531 -6.25 24.84 12.88
C ASP A 531 -4.98 25.53 12.36
N MET A 532 -5.06 26.09 11.15
CA MET A 532 -3.95 26.75 10.46
C MET A 532 -3.50 28.05 11.13
N LYS A 533 -4.32 28.68 11.98
CA LYS A 533 -4.01 29.94 12.69
C LYS A 533 -2.75 29.88 13.57
N LYS A 534 -2.30 28.68 13.93
CA LYS A 534 -1.06 28.45 14.70
C LYS A 534 0.19 28.51 13.83
N LEU A 535 0.04 28.39 12.52
CA LEU A 535 1.10 28.50 11.54
C LEU A 535 1.15 29.94 11.04
N LYS A 536 2.30 30.58 11.21
CA LYS A 536 2.53 31.93 10.71
C LYS A 536 2.89 31.92 9.23
N TRP A 537 3.60 30.88 8.79
CA TRP A 537 4.05 30.74 7.40
C TRP A 537 3.76 29.34 6.87
N VAL A 538 3.45 29.26 5.58
CA VAL A 538 3.40 28.01 4.83
C VAL A 538 4.38 28.13 3.68
N LEU A 539 5.44 27.32 3.72
CA LEU A 539 6.50 27.29 2.73
C LEU A 539 6.28 26.09 1.82
N GLY A 540 6.08 26.32 0.52
CA GLY A 540 5.86 25.27 -0.47
C GLY A 540 7.18 24.80 -1.09
N ASN A 541 7.37 23.48 -1.18
CA ASN A 541 8.44 22.87 -1.97
C ASN A 541 8.09 22.88 -3.48
N SER A 542 7.93 24.09 -4.01
CA SER A 542 7.58 24.41 -5.40
C SER A 542 8.24 25.75 -5.80
N PHE A 543 7.94 26.26 -7.00
CA PHE A 543 8.31 27.61 -7.44
C PHE A 543 7.13 28.32 -8.09
N GLN A 544 7.10 29.67 -8.00
CA GLN A 544 5.94 30.48 -8.40
C GLN A 544 5.48 30.16 -9.82
N GLU A 545 6.41 30.17 -10.77
CA GLU A 545 6.15 30.05 -12.21
C GLU A 545 5.63 28.66 -12.61
N LEU A 546 5.68 27.66 -11.71
CA LEU A 546 5.11 26.33 -11.95
C LEU A 546 3.60 26.30 -11.71
N GLU A 547 3.14 27.06 -10.72
CA GLU A 547 1.81 26.91 -10.11
C GLU A 547 1.14 28.29 -9.87
N THR A 548 1.46 29.28 -10.70
CA THR A 548 1.06 30.69 -10.52
C THR A 548 -0.42 30.85 -10.17
N ASP A 549 -1.31 30.32 -11.00
CA ASP A 549 -2.75 30.55 -10.86
C ASP A 549 -3.31 30.01 -9.54
N VAL A 550 -2.81 28.85 -9.07
CA VAL A 550 -3.28 28.25 -7.81
C VAL A 550 -2.66 28.91 -6.59
N ILE A 551 -1.42 29.41 -6.71
CA ILE A 551 -0.77 30.19 -5.64
C ILE A 551 -1.51 31.51 -5.44
N GLU A 552 -1.75 32.25 -6.52
CA GLU A 552 -2.51 33.51 -6.48
C GLU A 552 -3.93 33.30 -5.94
N ALA A 553 -4.59 32.20 -6.32
CA ALA A 553 -5.91 31.83 -5.79
C ALA A 553 -5.94 31.51 -4.28
N MET A 554 -4.77 31.23 -3.68
CA MET A 554 -4.64 30.98 -2.24
C MET A 554 -4.24 32.22 -1.45
N ASP A 555 -3.71 33.27 -2.08
CA ASP A 555 -3.26 34.49 -1.40
C ASP A 555 -4.37 35.19 -0.60
N GLU A 556 -5.62 35.17 -1.10
CA GLU A 556 -6.77 35.77 -0.43
C GLU A 556 -7.35 34.91 0.72
N ILE A 557 -6.97 33.63 0.78
CA ILE A 557 -7.55 32.67 1.73
C ILE A 557 -6.53 32.26 2.79
N HIS A 558 -5.42 31.67 2.35
CA HIS A 558 -4.29 31.32 3.19
C HIS A 558 -3.04 31.16 2.31
N PRO A 559 -2.17 32.18 2.26
CA PRO A 559 -1.00 32.20 1.38
C PRO A 559 -0.08 31.00 1.60
N ILE A 560 0.57 30.57 0.51
CA ILE A 560 1.67 29.61 0.49
C ILE A 560 2.83 30.25 -0.28
N TRP A 561 4.04 30.17 0.26
CA TRP A 561 5.24 30.77 -0.34
C TRP A 561 6.11 29.67 -0.94
N PRO A 562 6.16 29.54 -2.28
CA PRO A 562 7.05 28.59 -2.92
C PRO A 562 8.50 28.99 -2.70
N ILE A 563 9.30 28.14 -2.06
CA ILE A 563 10.67 28.47 -1.67
C ILE A 563 11.74 27.76 -2.49
N GLU A 564 11.52 26.52 -2.94
CA GLU A 564 12.51 25.78 -3.72
C GLU A 564 11.84 24.64 -4.50
N SER A 565 12.19 24.50 -5.78
CA SER A 565 12.04 23.25 -6.54
C SER A 565 12.91 23.27 -7.79
N ILE A 566 13.48 22.12 -8.17
CA ILE A 566 14.38 21.98 -9.31
C ILE A 566 13.79 20.95 -10.27
N THR A 567 13.69 21.30 -11.55
CA THR A 567 13.26 20.35 -12.59
C THR A 567 14.44 19.95 -13.48
N ALA A 568 14.46 18.69 -13.92
CA ALA A 568 15.51 18.19 -14.82
C ALA A 568 15.29 18.62 -16.28
N GLY A 569 14.10 19.14 -16.61
CA GLY A 569 13.65 19.44 -17.97
C GLY A 569 13.50 18.20 -18.84
N VAL A 570 12.95 17.12 -18.27
CA VAL A 570 12.76 15.84 -18.95
C VAL A 570 11.27 15.54 -19.02
N PRO A 571 10.73 15.20 -20.21
CA PRO A 571 9.34 14.75 -20.33
C PRO A 571 9.03 13.51 -19.48
N ILE A 572 7.78 13.40 -19.00
CA ILE A 572 7.39 12.40 -18.00
C ILE A 572 6.29 11.47 -18.53
N ILE A 573 6.48 10.15 -18.38
CA ILE A 573 5.39 9.19 -18.45
C ILE A 573 4.87 9.00 -17.03
N ALA A 574 3.69 9.54 -16.73
CA ALA A 574 3.08 9.49 -15.40
C ALA A 574 2.31 8.17 -15.21
N TYR A 575 2.62 7.42 -14.15
CA TYR A 575 1.89 6.21 -13.75
C TYR A 575 1.40 6.37 -12.30
N PRO A 576 0.28 7.07 -12.08
CA PRO A 576 -0.19 7.36 -10.73
C PRO A 576 -0.68 6.09 -10.04
N GLN A 577 -0.33 5.92 -8.76
CA GLN A 577 -0.79 4.81 -7.92
C GLN A 577 -1.71 5.26 -6.79
N TRP A 578 -1.27 6.19 -5.95
CA TRP A 578 -1.99 6.68 -4.76
C TRP A 578 -1.46 8.05 -4.34
N THR A 579 -1.95 8.59 -3.22
CA THR A 579 -1.66 9.94 -2.66
C THR A 579 -1.97 11.07 -3.63
N ASP A 580 -1.00 11.94 -3.85
CA ASP A 580 -0.93 13.09 -4.73
C ASP A 580 -0.61 12.73 -6.18
N GLN A 581 -0.15 11.50 -6.44
CA GLN A 581 0.27 11.10 -7.77
C GLN A 581 -0.80 11.26 -8.85
N PRO A 582 -2.10 10.97 -8.60
CA PRO A 582 -3.14 11.20 -9.61
C PRO A 582 -3.27 12.67 -10.00
N THR A 583 -3.25 13.57 -9.01
CA THR A 583 -3.26 15.02 -9.24
C THR A 583 -2.00 15.47 -9.97
N ASN A 584 -0.82 14.96 -9.59
CA ASN A 584 0.43 15.26 -10.28
C ASN A 584 0.40 14.80 -11.75
N ALA A 585 -0.19 13.63 -12.02
CA ALA A 585 -0.34 13.12 -13.38
C ALA A 585 -1.24 14.05 -14.21
N LYS A 586 -2.37 14.52 -13.64
CA LYS A 586 -3.25 15.51 -14.26
C LYS A 586 -2.53 16.81 -14.58
N LEU A 587 -1.74 17.35 -13.65
CA LEU A 587 -0.94 18.55 -13.89
C LEU A 587 0.10 18.34 -15.00
N ILE A 588 0.81 17.21 -14.99
CA ILE A 588 1.83 16.87 -16.00
C ILE A 588 1.23 16.80 -17.41
N THR A 589 0.04 16.19 -17.55
CA THR A 589 -0.57 15.97 -18.86
C THR A 589 -1.39 17.13 -19.35
N ASP A 590 -2.16 17.80 -18.48
CA ASP A 590 -3.21 18.73 -18.91
C ASP A 590 -2.79 20.19 -18.71
N VAL A 591 -1.96 20.47 -17.71
CA VAL A 591 -1.52 21.84 -17.39
C VAL A 591 -0.14 22.11 -17.97
N LEU A 592 0.86 21.34 -17.53
CA LEU A 592 2.26 21.55 -17.90
C LEU A 592 2.57 21.08 -19.31
N GLN A 593 1.78 20.13 -19.83
CA GLN A 593 1.98 19.53 -21.16
C GLN A 593 3.44 19.10 -21.36
N ILE A 594 3.97 18.36 -20.38
CA ILE A 594 5.35 17.82 -20.40
C ILE A 594 5.38 16.30 -20.42
N GLY A 595 4.24 15.65 -20.67
CA GLY A 595 4.16 14.22 -20.49
C GLY A 595 2.84 13.61 -20.89
N VAL A 596 2.78 12.30 -20.70
CA VAL A 596 1.58 11.48 -20.95
C VAL A 596 1.28 10.64 -19.71
N ARG A 597 0.00 10.32 -19.49
CA ARG A 597 -0.47 9.49 -18.37
C ARG A 597 -0.74 8.08 -18.86
N LEU A 598 -0.15 7.09 -18.19
CA LEU A 598 -0.45 5.69 -18.43
C LEU A 598 -1.85 5.36 -17.94
N THR A 599 -2.64 4.75 -18.82
CA THR A 599 -4.00 4.32 -18.53
C THR A 599 -4.05 2.82 -18.25
N LYS A 600 -4.81 2.44 -17.22
CA LYS A 600 -5.11 1.03 -16.94
C LYS A 600 -6.29 0.59 -17.81
N ASN A 601 -6.34 -0.68 -18.17
CA ASN A 601 -7.50 -1.26 -18.83
C ASN A 601 -8.71 -1.35 -17.87
N GLN A 602 -9.86 -1.81 -18.37
CA GLN A 602 -11.09 -1.95 -17.56
C GLN A 602 -10.94 -2.90 -16.36
N GLU A 603 -9.92 -3.76 -16.36
CA GLU A 603 -9.58 -4.70 -15.28
C GLU A 603 -8.55 -4.11 -14.29
N GLY A 604 -8.13 -2.85 -14.47
CA GLY A 604 -7.14 -2.19 -13.61
C GLY A 604 -5.69 -2.61 -13.87
N LEU A 605 -5.43 -3.33 -14.97
CA LEU A 605 -4.11 -3.80 -15.36
C LEU A 605 -3.46 -2.89 -16.40
N LEU A 606 -2.14 -2.77 -16.35
CA LEU A 606 -1.35 -2.00 -17.31
C LEU A 606 -0.87 -2.92 -18.45
N GLY A 607 -1.41 -2.73 -19.65
CA GLY A 607 -0.99 -3.49 -20.83
C GLY A 607 0.38 -3.05 -21.36
N SER A 608 1.19 -4.00 -21.83
CA SER A 608 2.50 -3.69 -22.44
C SER A 608 2.39 -2.78 -23.66
N GLU A 609 1.31 -2.91 -24.43
CA GLU A 609 1.03 -2.09 -25.62
C GLU A 609 0.84 -0.60 -25.25
N GLU A 610 0.16 -0.31 -24.15
CA GLU A 610 -0.05 1.06 -23.67
C GLU A 610 1.27 1.70 -23.20
N VAL A 611 2.13 0.92 -22.54
CA VAL A 611 3.47 1.38 -22.15
C VAL A 611 4.31 1.70 -23.38
N GLU A 612 4.34 0.81 -24.36
CA GLU A 612 5.07 1.02 -25.61
C GLU A 612 4.57 2.25 -26.36
N LYS A 613 3.25 2.42 -26.46
CA LYS A 613 2.62 3.58 -27.07
C LYS A 613 3.02 4.89 -26.37
N CYS A 614 2.98 4.95 -25.04
CA CYS A 614 3.39 6.14 -24.30
C CYS A 614 4.89 6.46 -24.47
N ILE A 615 5.73 5.43 -24.52
CA ILE A 615 7.17 5.59 -24.81
C ILE A 615 7.36 6.16 -26.21
N GLN A 616 6.66 5.61 -27.21
CA GLN A 616 6.74 6.09 -28.59
C GLN A 616 6.26 7.55 -28.69
N GLU A 617 5.16 7.91 -28.02
CA GLU A 617 4.63 9.26 -28.01
C GLU A 617 5.65 10.28 -27.47
N ILE A 618 6.28 9.99 -26.32
CA ILE A 618 7.28 10.88 -25.74
C ILE A 618 8.58 10.94 -26.55
N MET A 619 9.02 9.82 -27.12
CA MET A 619 10.33 9.75 -27.77
C MET A 619 10.32 10.28 -29.21
N SER A 620 9.27 9.96 -29.97
CA SER A 620 9.18 10.21 -31.40
C SER A 620 7.75 10.46 -31.90
N GLY A 621 6.79 10.65 -30.99
CA GLY A 621 5.40 10.95 -31.34
C GLY A 621 5.22 12.37 -31.86
N PRO A 622 4.03 12.67 -32.42
CA PRO A 622 3.69 13.99 -32.95
C PRO A 622 3.90 15.13 -31.93
N ARG A 623 3.67 14.87 -30.63
CA ARG A 623 3.84 15.89 -29.58
C ARG A 623 5.19 15.81 -28.85
N SER A 624 6.09 14.90 -29.26
CA SER A 624 7.40 14.70 -28.61
C SER A 624 8.20 15.99 -28.46
N GLU A 625 8.27 16.80 -29.53
CA GLU A 625 9.02 18.06 -29.52
C GLU A 625 8.35 19.15 -28.67
N GLU A 626 7.01 19.15 -28.60
CA GLU A 626 6.25 20.01 -27.72
C GLU A 626 6.60 19.71 -26.25
N TYR A 627 6.56 18.42 -25.86
CA TYR A 627 6.90 17.98 -24.51
C TYR A 627 8.34 18.36 -24.12
N LYS A 628 9.31 18.14 -25.01
CA LYS A 628 10.72 18.52 -24.78
C LYS A 628 10.88 20.03 -24.62
N THR A 629 10.21 20.80 -25.46
CA THR A 629 10.25 22.27 -25.41
C THR A 629 9.66 22.80 -24.12
N ASN A 630 8.49 22.30 -23.71
CA ASN A 630 7.83 22.71 -22.47
C ASN A 630 8.66 22.31 -21.25
N ALA A 631 9.21 21.09 -21.23
CA ALA A 631 10.09 20.64 -20.16
C ALA A 631 11.37 21.50 -20.05
N ALA A 632 11.95 21.91 -21.18
CA ALA A 632 13.11 22.81 -21.21
C ALA A 632 12.77 24.21 -20.69
N LYS A 633 11.59 24.75 -21.03
CA LYS A 633 11.10 26.03 -20.49
C LYS A 633 10.93 25.98 -18.98
N LEU A 634 10.29 24.93 -18.45
CA LEU A 634 10.13 24.75 -17.00
C LEU A 634 11.46 24.61 -16.26
N LYS A 635 12.47 24.01 -16.90
CA LYS A 635 13.81 23.94 -16.35
C LYS A 635 14.47 25.31 -16.24
N GLU A 636 14.32 26.15 -17.25
CA GLU A 636 14.88 27.50 -17.17
C GLU A 636 14.11 28.36 -16.16
N ALA A 637 12.77 28.27 -16.13
CA ALA A 637 11.95 28.95 -15.13
C ALA A 637 12.33 28.55 -13.70
N ALA A 638 12.49 27.25 -13.43
CA ALA A 638 12.96 26.78 -12.12
C ALA A 638 14.36 27.30 -11.76
N ARG A 639 15.24 27.48 -12.75
CA ARG A 639 16.59 28.01 -12.56
C ARG A 639 16.57 29.51 -12.27
N GLU A 640 15.72 30.26 -12.95
CA GLU A 640 15.52 31.70 -12.73
C GLU A 640 14.86 31.96 -11.38
N ALA A 641 13.89 31.12 -10.98
CA ALA A 641 13.21 31.22 -9.69
C ALA A 641 14.19 31.17 -8.49
N VAL A 642 15.17 30.26 -8.53
CA VAL A 642 16.16 30.07 -7.45
C VAL A 642 17.42 30.92 -7.63
N ALA A 643 17.53 31.70 -8.70
CA ALA A 643 18.63 32.64 -8.89
C ALA A 643 18.47 33.85 -7.96
N ASP A 644 19.57 34.59 -7.74
CA ASP A 644 19.57 35.83 -6.97
C ASP A 644 18.54 36.82 -7.53
N GLY A 645 17.59 37.26 -6.69
CA GLY A 645 16.45 38.10 -7.06
C GLY A 645 15.26 37.37 -7.72
N GLY A 646 15.35 36.05 -7.87
CA GLY A 646 14.29 35.18 -8.37
C GLY A 646 13.06 35.10 -7.45
N SER A 647 11.98 34.45 -7.89
CA SER A 647 10.75 34.31 -7.10
C SER A 647 10.97 33.54 -5.78
N SER A 648 11.62 32.38 -5.86
CA SER A 648 11.96 31.55 -4.71
C SER A 648 12.97 32.22 -3.77
N ASP A 649 14.00 32.87 -4.32
CA ASP A 649 14.99 33.62 -3.54
C ASP A 649 14.34 34.77 -2.76
N ARG A 650 13.45 35.54 -3.41
CA ARG A 650 12.68 36.60 -2.74
C ARG A 650 11.78 36.06 -1.63
N ASN A 651 11.10 34.93 -1.84
CA ASN A 651 10.25 34.32 -0.80
C ASN A 651 11.07 33.86 0.42
N ILE A 652 12.26 33.29 0.20
CA ILE A 652 13.18 32.95 1.28
C ILE A 652 13.64 34.22 2.01
N GLN A 653 14.01 35.27 1.26
CA GLN A 653 14.45 36.53 1.86
C GLN A 653 13.34 37.17 2.70
N LEU A 654 12.10 37.20 2.20
CA LEU A 654 10.93 37.67 2.95
C LEU A 654 10.73 36.89 4.25
N PHE A 655 10.81 35.55 4.18
CA PHE A 655 10.71 34.70 5.37
C PHE A 655 11.83 34.98 6.38
N VAL A 656 13.07 35.15 5.92
CA VAL A 656 14.22 35.49 6.77
C VAL A 656 14.05 36.87 7.40
N ASP A 657 13.67 37.87 6.61
CA ASP A 657 13.45 39.25 7.07
C ASP A 657 12.35 39.32 8.13
N GLU A 658 11.26 38.57 7.93
CA GLU A 658 10.21 38.49 8.95
C GLU A 658 10.66 37.77 10.22
N ILE A 659 11.49 36.72 10.14
CA ILE A 659 12.04 36.07 11.34
C ILE A 659 12.96 37.02 12.10
N ILE A 660 13.85 37.72 11.38
CA ILE A 660 14.81 38.64 11.99
C ILE A 660 14.09 39.86 12.58
N GLY A 661 13.07 40.39 11.90
CA GLY A 661 12.28 41.52 12.39
C GLY A 661 11.44 41.22 13.64
N ASN A 662 11.27 39.94 14.02
CA ASN A 662 10.61 39.51 15.25
C ASN A 662 11.59 39.12 16.39
N CYS A 663 12.90 39.20 16.15
CA CYS A 663 13.94 39.00 17.18
C CYS A 663 14.36 40.35 17.78
#